data_AF-A0A9D2UYB3-F1
#
_entry.id   AF-A0A9D2UYB3-F1
#
_cell.length_a   1.000
_cell.length_b   1.000
_cell.length_c   1.000
_cell.angle_alpha   90.00
_cell.angle_beta   90.00
_cell.angle_gamma   90.00
#
_symmetry.space_group_name_H-M   'P 1'
#
loop_
_entity.id
_entity.type
_entity.pdbx_description
1 polymer ?
#
loop_
_entity_poly.entity_id
_entity_poly.type
_entity_poly.pdbx_seq_one_letter_code
_entity_poly.pdbx_strand_id
1 'polypeptide(L)'
;MKLADVKLSFPHVAYDVTVSHYAPRQATAVEWVILEAIQASTLDPSFRDAPFAAVFEDILSIKDADRLIKPVIFDLVGSGMMVVEGLSDEAPLGKMPMSQFRLTERGQKLRKDGILPAHTMEDVIHVRYDVFKEACEEGRERHLSPEATGIKVVEAESVDDVVFPSAAITGYLESARGRSNNSWLTKETHIQDLAASGGKLLWKNISCPFEVGRDLICRFNGIESTSLSAKALEQLDFQFTEGLQSTVVTDPDAELGWLDSPKRTAPHVRELLASSNIGVIRADCFDELAGIIDKDALRGKALCIPSSGSFSARLENGALLLEVQEDMLSEGVISLFPRETLHIENYELRAGDATRGTTLLSSAPSTQGELESICREVATEHSGDSLLAVLPLLVLGEEDLFQQIALDALANMKGLAQKSAAIEDVNHAAKVLLGSECISTEVARAALAEELAQVFSGCTFDDFAERVAEVKGDCSPEDDGAITNEAVAAGLRSLPKPSGVAQVWKLWASLDEWGIDVSSLGGDIVTSLYGDRCLDEIMSVFDSADLYSLKAWTVIERSMLQLRRSCDGVSALLSGADVYKPLTEEDARLLCIANKGSLVQVYAELKSWQQNLDNLSGVGIDLDEAERSDSPFAKASISMKSVSAGIRPFYDESSLRYAAVYVVDTCALMNSPELVETFEDNKALLIVPKVVLDELDGLKSSEDGERALKARDAIRAIDNHRAFDWLNLRENSHPELLSDDCDKDRNDSKILSVAVRYIFKKPVLITDDSNLRNLAEANAIESTGSGDFLKTRKESRIKKKRAKKKGGKR
;
A
#
# COMPACT_ATOMS: atom_id res chain seq x y z
N MET A 1 1.34 29.52 -17.74
CA MET A 1 0.00 29.27 -18.33
C MET A 1 -0.13 30.02 -19.64
N LYS A 2 -0.71 29.42 -20.69
CA LYS A 2 -1.06 30.16 -21.92
C LYS A 2 -2.37 30.93 -21.72
N LEU A 3 -2.34 32.24 -21.92
CA LEU A 3 -3.51 33.12 -21.83
C LEU A 3 -4.27 33.20 -23.16
N ALA A 4 -3.54 33.46 -24.25
CA ALA A 4 -4.12 33.63 -25.57
C ALA A 4 -3.09 33.35 -26.67
N ASP A 5 -3.57 33.15 -27.89
CA ASP A 5 -2.75 33.25 -29.10
C ASP A 5 -2.86 34.67 -29.65
N VAL A 6 -1.77 35.45 -29.55
CA VAL A 6 -1.73 36.83 -30.06
C VAL A 6 -1.02 36.84 -31.39
N LYS A 7 -1.63 37.49 -32.37
CA LYS A 7 -1.05 37.66 -33.70
C LYS A 7 -0.05 38.82 -33.67
N LEU A 8 1.20 38.54 -34.02
CA LEU A 8 2.29 39.50 -34.13
C LEU A 8 2.66 39.73 -35.61
N SER A 9 2.91 40.98 -35.97
CA SER A 9 3.31 41.39 -37.32
C SER A 9 4.77 41.88 -37.30
N PHE A 10 5.66 41.12 -37.94
CA PHE A 10 7.09 41.46 -38.04
C PHE A 10 7.37 42.18 -39.37
N PRO A 11 7.88 43.41 -39.37
CA PRO A 11 8.14 44.16 -40.60
C PRO A 11 9.38 43.62 -41.31
N HIS A 12 9.24 43.42 -42.62
CA HIS A 12 10.31 43.03 -43.52
C HIS A 12 10.32 44.03 -44.69
N VAL A 13 11.49 44.54 -45.04
CA VAL A 13 11.63 45.41 -46.22
C VAL A 13 12.32 44.64 -47.33
N ALA A 14 11.67 44.55 -48.49
CA ALA A 14 12.31 44.11 -49.71
C ALA A 14 12.91 45.35 -50.39
N TYR A 15 14.24 45.50 -50.34
CA TYR A 15 14.97 46.60 -50.97
C TYR A 15 15.46 46.20 -52.36
N ASP A 16 15.32 47.12 -53.30
CA ASP A 16 16.12 47.18 -54.52
C ASP A 16 17.30 48.10 -54.21
N VAL A 17 18.52 47.56 -54.27
CA VAL A 17 19.74 48.27 -53.89
C VAL A 17 20.65 48.38 -55.10
N THR A 18 20.96 49.60 -55.51
CA THR A 18 22.04 49.88 -56.46
C THR A 18 23.37 49.80 -55.71
N VAL A 19 24.23 48.91 -56.17
CA VAL A 19 25.58 48.71 -55.66
C VAL A 19 26.57 49.33 -56.65
N SER A 20 27.27 50.39 -56.23
CA SER A 20 28.38 50.94 -57.00
C SER A 20 29.65 50.19 -56.63
N HIS A 21 30.32 49.56 -57.60
CA HIS A 21 31.51 48.74 -57.36
C HIS A 21 32.52 48.84 -58.50
N TYR A 22 33.74 48.39 -58.26
CA TYR A 22 34.75 48.21 -59.32
C TYR A 22 35.60 46.97 -59.08
N ALA A 23 36.18 46.44 -60.17
CA ALA A 23 37.13 45.33 -60.13
C ALA A 23 38.44 45.73 -60.86
N PRO A 24 39.63 45.63 -60.26
CA PRO A 24 40.89 46.01 -60.92
C PRO A 24 41.17 45.19 -62.20
N ARG A 25 41.74 45.81 -63.27
CA ARG A 25 42.08 45.13 -64.54
C ARG A 25 43.56 45.20 -64.91
N GLN A 26 44.05 44.26 -65.72
CA GLN A 26 45.42 44.33 -66.26
C GLN A 26 45.58 45.47 -67.29
N ALA A 27 46.76 46.09 -67.33
CA ALA A 27 47.12 47.06 -68.37
C ALA A 27 47.27 46.38 -69.73
N THR A 28 46.80 47.02 -70.80
CA THR A 28 47.06 46.54 -72.17
C THR A 28 48.53 46.76 -72.54
N ALA A 29 49.02 45.99 -73.53
CA ALA A 29 50.41 46.09 -73.96
C ALA A 29 50.81 47.51 -74.40
N VAL A 30 49.91 48.24 -75.09
CA VAL A 30 50.17 49.61 -75.55
C VAL A 30 50.20 50.58 -74.37
N GLU A 31 49.22 50.52 -73.45
CA GLU A 31 49.20 51.34 -72.24
C GLU A 31 50.49 51.14 -71.41
N TRP A 32 50.91 49.89 -71.23
CA TRP A 32 52.11 49.57 -70.46
C TRP A 32 53.39 50.08 -71.13
N VAL A 33 53.54 49.89 -72.45
CA VAL A 33 54.68 50.37 -73.22
C VAL A 33 54.78 51.90 -73.19
N ILE A 34 53.65 52.62 -73.23
CA ILE A 34 53.64 54.08 -73.07
C ILE A 34 54.17 54.50 -71.68
N LEU A 35 53.65 53.87 -70.62
CA LEU A 35 54.06 54.18 -69.25
C LEU A 35 55.55 53.89 -69.03
N GLU A 36 56.06 52.79 -69.59
CA GLU A 36 57.48 52.44 -69.52
C GLU A 36 58.37 53.33 -70.39
N ALA A 37 57.93 53.75 -71.58
CA ALA A 37 58.67 54.68 -72.42
C ALA A 37 58.86 56.04 -71.73
N ILE A 38 57.81 56.55 -71.07
CA ILE A 38 57.89 57.79 -70.29
C ILE A 38 58.87 57.60 -69.13
N GLN A 39 58.77 56.49 -68.39
CA GLN A 39 59.72 56.20 -67.30
C GLN A 39 61.17 56.09 -67.81
N ALA A 40 61.41 55.39 -68.91
CA ALA A 40 62.74 55.24 -69.49
C ALA A 40 63.34 56.60 -69.86
N SER A 41 62.52 57.50 -70.43
CA SER A 41 62.98 58.85 -70.78
C SER A 41 63.35 59.72 -69.57
N THR A 42 62.81 59.44 -68.37
CA THR A 42 63.25 60.11 -67.13
C THR A 42 64.59 59.61 -66.61
N LEU A 43 65.00 58.38 -66.98
CA LEU A 43 66.23 57.75 -66.52
C LEU A 43 67.44 58.07 -67.43
N ASP A 44 67.21 58.26 -68.73
CA ASP A 44 68.25 58.58 -69.70
C ASP A 44 68.05 59.98 -70.33
N PRO A 45 68.91 60.97 -70.00
CA PRO A 45 68.82 62.32 -70.52
C PRO A 45 68.84 62.44 -72.05
N SER A 46 69.38 61.44 -72.79
CA SER A 46 69.45 61.51 -74.26
C SER A 46 68.09 61.52 -74.95
N PHE A 47 67.04 61.04 -74.27
CA PHE A 47 65.68 61.00 -74.81
C PHE A 47 64.82 62.21 -74.43
N ARG A 48 65.33 63.13 -73.61
CA ARG A 48 64.56 64.25 -73.05
C ARG A 48 63.91 65.16 -74.11
N ASP A 49 64.67 65.44 -75.18
CA ASP A 49 64.27 66.32 -76.28
C ASP A 49 63.82 65.54 -77.53
N ALA A 50 63.81 64.20 -77.46
CA ALA A 50 63.30 63.38 -78.55
C ALA A 50 61.79 63.62 -78.74
N PRO A 51 61.30 63.79 -79.98
CA PRO A 51 59.87 63.84 -80.23
C PRO A 51 59.19 62.57 -79.74
N PHE A 52 58.05 62.71 -79.06
CA PHE A 52 57.34 61.59 -78.46
C PHE A 52 56.96 60.54 -79.52
N ALA A 53 56.45 60.98 -80.68
CA ALA A 53 56.12 60.07 -81.77
C ALA A 53 57.34 59.27 -82.27
N ALA A 54 58.55 59.85 -82.28
CA ALA A 54 59.76 59.17 -82.77
C ALA A 54 60.13 57.95 -81.91
N VAL A 55 59.83 57.97 -80.60
CA VAL A 55 60.04 56.79 -79.75
C VAL A 55 59.16 55.61 -80.18
N PHE A 56 57.92 55.87 -80.57
CA PHE A 56 57.00 54.80 -80.98
C PHE A 56 57.18 54.43 -82.45
N GLU A 57 57.40 55.41 -83.33
CA GLU A 57 57.54 55.22 -84.78
C GLU A 57 58.92 54.68 -85.18
N ASP A 58 60.00 55.31 -84.70
CA ASP A 58 61.35 54.98 -85.15
C ASP A 58 61.98 53.84 -84.35
N ILE A 59 61.71 53.78 -83.03
CA ILE A 59 62.30 52.76 -82.14
C ILE A 59 61.41 51.53 -82.05
N LEU A 60 60.11 51.73 -81.77
CA LEU A 60 59.18 50.63 -81.55
C LEU A 60 58.42 50.20 -82.82
N SER A 61 58.66 50.87 -83.96
CA SER A 61 58.04 50.57 -85.27
C SER A 61 56.51 50.62 -85.30
N ILE A 62 55.88 51.36 -84.38
CA ILE A 62 54.44 51.63 -84.35
C ILE A 62 54.15 52.80 -85.30
N LYS A 63 53.60 52.50 -86.48
CA LYS A 63 53.29 53.53 -87.50
C LYS A 63 52.15 54.44 -87.03
N ASP A 64 52.28 55.74 -87.29
CA ASP A 64 51.25 56.76 -87.05
C ASP A 64 50.86 56.85 -85.55
N ALA A 65 51.82 57.32 -84.75
CA ALA A 65 51.66 57.45 -83.30
C ALA A 65 50.52 58.41 -82.94
N ASP A 66 50.29 59.46 -83.73
CA ASP A 66 49.17 60.39 -83.53
C ASP A 66 47.81 59.68 -83.63
N ARG A 67 47.66 58.67 -84.48
CA ARG A 67 46.41 57.91 -84.58
C ARG A 67 46.28 56.80 -83.53
N LEU A 68 47.37 56.08 -83.24
CA LEU A 68 47.31 54.85 -82.43
C LEU A 68 47.64 55.07 -80.95
N ILE A 69 48.52 56.02 -80.64
CA ILE A 69 49.04 56.25 -79.28
C ILE A 69 48.32 57.42 -78.61
N LYS A 70 47.97 58.47 -79.37
CA LYS A 70 47.30 59.66 -78.82
C LYS A 70 45.99 59.39 -78.07
N PRO A 71 45.06 58.54 -78.56
CA PRO A 71 43.83 58.21 -77.82
C PRO A 71 44.14 57.53 -76.48
N VAL A 72 45.14 56.63 -76.46
CA VAL A 72 45.56 55.93 -75.25
C VAL A 72 46.21 56.89 -74.25
N ILE A 73 46.93 57.90 -74.71
CA ILE A 73 47.43 58.97 -73.84
C ILE A 73 46.28 59.75 -73.22
N PHE A 74 45.24 60.12 -73.98
CA PHE A 74 44.07 60.79 -73.42
C PHE A 74 43.39 59.94 -72.34
N ASP A 75 43.24 58.64 -72.55
CA ASP A 75 42.67 57.72 -71.55
C ASP A 75 43.56 57.61 -70.30
N LEU A 76 44.89 57.54 -70.46
CA LEU A 76 45.84 57.51 -69.35
C LEU A 76 45.90 58.83 -68.58
N VAL A 77 45.71 59.98 -69.25
CA VAL A 77 45.57 61.28 -68.60
C VAL A 77 44.23 61.35 -67.86
N GLY A 78 43.12 60.95 -68.49
CA GLY A 78 41.79 60.95 -67.90
C GLY A 78 41.65 60.04 -66.68
N SER A 79 42.39 58.92 -66.67
CA SER A 79 42.49 58.02 -65.50
C SER A 79 43.50 58.49 -64.44
N GLY A 80 44.14 59.64 -64.64
CA GLY A 80 45.08 60.24 -63.71
C GLY A 80 46.42 59.51 -63.61
N MET A 81 46.80 58.72 -64.63
CA MET A 81 48.04 57.95 -64.67
C MET A 81 49.24 58.78 -65.10
N MET A 82 49.00 59.82 -65.91
CA MET A 82 50.05 60.73 -66.37
C MET A 82 49.54 62.14 -66.56
N VAL A 83 50.48 63.08 -66.66
CA VAL A 83 50.25 64.49 -66.98
C VAL A 83 51.08 64.81 -68.21
N VAL A 84 50.44 65.48 -69.18
CA VAL A 84 51.09 65.89 -70.42
C VAL A 84 50.91 67.40 -70.60
N GLU A 85 52.02 68.13 -70.61
CA GLU A 85 52.02 69.59 -70.82
C GLU A 85 51.78 69.90 -72.32
N GLY A 86 50.73 70.66 -72.63
CA GLY A 86 50.41 71.08 -74.00
C GLY A 86 49.67 70.05 -74.86
N LEU A 87 49.12 68.98 -74.27
CA LEU A 87 48.32 67.99 -75.00
C LEU A 87 47.00 68.60 -75.50
N SER A 88 46.77 68.54 -76.81
CA SER A 88 45.51 68.89 -77.45
C SER A 88 45.28 68.02 -78.68
N ASP A 89 44.04 67.95 -79.18
CA ASP A 89 43.72 67.21 -80.40
C ASP A 89 44.49 67.71 -81.63
N GLU A 90 44.82 69.00 -81.68
CA GLU A 90 45.51 69.65 -82.81
C GLU A 90 47.04 69.54 -82.75
N ALA A 91 47.62 69.30 -81.57
CA ALA A 91 49.07 69.21 -81.40
C ALA A 91 49.59 67.81 -81.82
N PRO A 92 50.43 67.69 -82.87
CA PRO A 92 50.97 66.39 -83.28
C PRO A 92 52.03 65.90 -82.30
N LEU A 93 51.97 64.61 -81.91
CA LEU A 93 52.93 63.98 -81.00
C LEU A 93 54.37 64.08 -81.51
N GLY A 94 54.57 64.17 -82.83
CA GLY A 94 55.88 64.39 -83.46
C GLY A 94 56.51 65.77 -83.22
N LYS A 95 55.79 66.71 -82.60
CA LYS A 95 56.32 68.03 -82.20
C LYS A 95 56.43 68.20 -80.69
N MET A 96 55.99 67.21 -79.91
CA MET A 96 56.00 67.24 -78.45
C MET A 96 57.21 66.45 -77.94
N PRO A 97 58.17 67.05 -77.20
CA PRO A 97 59.29 66.31 -76.63
C PRO A 97 58.86 65.38 -75.48
N MET A 98 59.57 64.28 -75.26
CA MET A 98 59.32 63.34 -74.15
C MET A 98 59.24 64.01 -72.78
N SER A 99 59.99 65.11 -72.57
CA SER A 99 59.98 65.88 -71.31
C SER A 99 58.62 66.50 -70.93
N GLN A 100 57.69 66.63 -71.88
CA GLN A 100 56.33 67.10 -71.62
C GLN A 100 55.43 66.03 -70.99
N PHE A 101 55.84 64.75 -70.98
CA PHE A 101 55.05 63.62 -70.47
C PHE A 101 55.62 63.17 -69.12
N ARG A 102 54.79 63.16 -68.07
CA ARG A 102 55.21 62.74 -66.72
C ARG A 102 54.19 61.80 -66.08
N LEU A 103 54.66 60.74 -65.44
CA LEU A 103 53.80 59.88 -64.64
C LEU A 103 53.41 60.56 -63.32
N THR A 104 52.15 60.41 -62.89
CA THR A 104 51.70 60.81 -61.54
C THR A 104 52.20 59.80 -60.50
N GLU A 105 52.14 60.12 -59.21
CA GLU A 105 52.44 59.14 -58.14
C GLU A 105 51.57 57.89 -58.24
N ARG A 106 50.27 58.07 -58.55
CA ARG A 106 49.32 56.98 -58.82
C ARG A 106 49.76 56.16 -60.03
N GLY A 107 50.15 56.83 -61.11
CA GLY A 107 50.67 56.20 -62.31
C GLY A 107 51.92 55.36 -62.08
N GLN A 108 52.85 55.86 -61.27
CA GLN A 108 54.07 55.13 -60.91
C GLN A 108 53.79 53.88 -60.07
N LYS A 109 52.88 53.97 -59.10
CA LYS A 109 52.51 52.83 -58.26
C LYS A 109 51.83 51.72 -59.07
N LEU A 110 50.81 52.08 -59.84
CA LEU A 110 50.01 51.12 -60.61
C LEU A 110 50.76 50.55 -61.82
N ARG A 111 51.72 51.29 -62.39
CA ARG A 111 52.67 50.73 -63.37
C ARG A 111 53.53 49.61 -62.77
N LYS A 112 54.04 49.78 -61.53
CA LYS A 112 54.80 48.73 -60.84
C LYS A 112 53.96 47.48 -60.58
N ASP A 113 52.68 47.67 -60.25
CA ASP A 113 51.77 46.56 -59.91
C ASP A 113 51.16 45.88 -61.15
N GLY A 114 51.25 46.50 -62.34
CA GLY A 114 50.73 45.96 -63.61
C GLY A 114 49.21 46.09 -63.78
N ILE A 115 48.54 46.83 -62.91
CA ILE A 115 47.07 46.87 -62.80
C ILE A 115 46.58 48.29 -63.03
N LEU A 116 45.52 48.45 -63.82
CA LEU A 116 44.77 49.69 -63.99
C LEU A 116 43.44 49.62 -63.22
N PRO A 117 42.97 50.74 -62.65
CA PRO A 117 41.65 50.80 -62.04
C PRO A 117 40.60 50.70 -63.15
N ALA A 118 39.65 49.76 -63.02
CA ALA A 118 38.49 49.73 -63.92
C ALA A 118 37.52 50.87 -63.58
N HIS A 119 36.63 51.18 -64.52
CA HIS A 119 35.54 52.11 -64.31
C HIS A 119 34.60 51.58 -63.22
N THR A 120 34.07 52.49 -62.39
CA THR A 120 32.97 52.17 -61.47
C THR A 120 31.77 51.69 -62.29
N MET A 121 31.19 50.57 -61.87
CA MET A 121 29.98 49.98 -62.42
C MET A 121 28.88 50.03 -61.36
N GLU A 122 27.62 50.01 -61.80
CA GLU A 122 26.46 49.95 -60.93
C GLU A 122 25.62 48.72 -61.27
N ASP A 123 25.28 47.93 -60.25
CA ASP A 123 24.43 46.75 -60.38
C ASP A 123 23.31 46.79 -59.33
N VAL A 124 22.10 46.38 -59.71
CA VAL A 124 20.95 46.36 -58.80
C VAL A 124 20.75 44.96 -58.24
N ILE A 125 20.65 44.85 -56.91
CA ILE A 125 20.34 43.62 -56.19
C ILE A 125 19.04 43.74 -55.43
N HIS A 126 18.41 42.61 -55.15
CA HIS A 126 17.19 42.54 -54.36
C HIS A 126 17.53 41.88 -53.02
N VAL A 127 17.32 42.58 -51.91
CA VAL A 127 17.67 42.11 -50.57
C VAL A 127 16.46 42.24 -49.66
N ARG A 128 16.14 41.18 -48.92
CA ARG A 128 15.14 41.25 -47.87
C ARG A 128 15.84 41.55 -46.55
N TYR A 129 15.32 42.54 -45.83
CA TYR A 129 15.77 42.91 -44.50
C TYR A 129 14.67 42.63 -43.48
N ASP A 130 14.97 41.78 -42.49
CA ASP A 130 14.15 41.61 -41.29
C ASP A 130 14.48 42.77 -40.35
N VAL A 131 13.52 43.69 -40.19
CA VAL A 131 13.71 44.92 -39.39
C VAL A 131 13.85 44.60 -37.92
N PHE A 132 13.21 43.53 -37.44
CA PHE A 132 13.24 43.14 -36.03
C PHE A 132 14.54 42.44 -35.64
N LYS A 133 15.08 41.59 -36.53
CA LYS A 133 16.37 40.91 -36.29
C LYS A 133 17.59 41.71 -36.75
N GLU A 134 17.37 42.83 -37.42
CA GLU A 134 18.41 43.65 -38.04
C GLU A 134 19.33 42.87 -38.99
N ALA A 135 18.76 41.94 -39.77
CA ALA A 135 19.51 41.02 -40.60
C ALA A 135 18.90 40.85 -41.99
N CYS A 136 19.76 40.61 -42.99
CA CYS A 136 19.33 40.28 -44.34
C CYS A 136 19.04 38.78 -44.47
N GLU A 137 17.96 38.41 -45.18
CA GLU A 137 17.53 37.03 -45.40
C GLU A 137 17.53 36.64 -46.88
N GLU A 138 17.88 35.39 -47.19
CA GLU A 138 17.74 34.80 -48.53
C GLU A 138 16.33 34.21 -48.75
N GLY A 139 15.73 34.41 -49.93
CA GLY A 139 14.56 33.64 -50.38
C GLY A 139 13.45 34.44 -51.08
N ARG A 140 12.37 33.75 -51.48
CA ARG A 140 11.17 34.35 -52.13
C ARG A 140 10.14 34.83 -51.10
N GLU A 141 9.31 35.82 -51.44
CA GLU A 141 8.29 36.46 -50.59
C GLU A 141 7.08 35.58 -50.20
N ARG A 142 7.18 34.25 -50.27
CA ARG A 142 6.00 33.33 -50.23
C ARG A 142 5.17 33.35 -48.94
N HIS A 143 5.67 33.95 -47.85
CA HIS A 143 5.02 33.97 -46.53
C HIS A 143 4.88 35.39 -45.95
N LEU A 144 4.98 36.40 -46.81
CA LEU A 144 4.87 37.80 -46.43
C LEU A 144 3.58 38.39 -47.04
N SER A 145 2.88 39.23 -46.28
CA SER A 145 1.70 39.95 -46.73
C SER A 145 1.96 41.45 -46.82
N PRO A 146 1.21 42.19 -47.65
CA PRO A 146 1.32 43.66 -47.70
C PRO A 146 0.78 44.33 -46.42
N GLU A 147 -0.09 43.66 -45.66
CA GLU A 147 -0.74 44.22 -44.48
C GLU A 147 -0.29 43.54 -43.18
N ALA A 148 -0.13 44.36 -42.14
CA ALA A 148 -0.03 43.90 -40.75
C ALA A 148 -1.42 43.49 -40.27
N THR A 149 -1.56 42.27 -39.77
CA THR A 149 -2.87 41.72 -39.33
C THR A 149 -2.89 41.38 -37.84
N GLY A 150 -1.85 41.76 -37.12
CA GLY A 150 -1.68 41.64 -35.68
C GLY A 150 -0.81 42.79 -35.13
N ILE A 151 -0.41 42.71 -33.86
CA ILE A 151 0.37 43.77 -33.19
C ILE A 151 1.69 43.98 -33.92
N LYS A 152 1.96 45.21 -34.37
CA LYS A 152 3.22 45.57 -35.02
C LYS A 152 4.36 45.49 -33.99
N VAL A 153 5.35 44.65 -34.30
CA VAL A 153 6.51 44.46 -33.40
C VAL A 153 7.46 45.66 -33.45
N VAL A 154 7.57 46.29 -34.62
CA VAL A 154 8.24 47.57 -34.83
C VAL A 154 7.26 48.50 -35.54
N GLU A 155 7.18 49.75 -35.09
CA GLU A 155 6.33 50.76 -35.72
C GLU A 155 6.95 51.19 -37.04
N ALA A 156 6.39 50.70 -38.14
CA ALA A 156 6.69 51.12 -39.50
C ALA A 156 5.37 51.24 -40.27
N GLU A 157 5.19 52.33 -41.01
CA GLU A 157 4.04 52.54 -41.89
C GLU A 157 4.46 52.48 -43.37
N SER A 158 5.71 52.85 -43.63
CA SER A 158 6.32 52.87 -44.94
C SER A 158 7.79 52.41 -44.88
N VAL A 159 8.43 52.30 -46.03
CA VAL A 159 9.86 52.00 -46.12
C VAL A 159 10.71 53.15 -45.59
N ASP A 160 10.21 54.39 -45.64
CA ASP A 160 10.93 55.57 -45.18
C ASP A 160 11.09 55.62 -43.65
N ASP A 161 10.25 54.87 -42.92
CA ASP A 161 10.35 54.72 -41.47
C ASP A 161 11.47 53.75 -41.05
N VAL A 162 12.05 53.01 -41.99
CA VAL A 162 13.11 52.03 -41.74
C VAL A 162 14.45 52.59 -42.20
N VAL A 163 15.38 52.75 -41.26
CA VAL A 163 16.75 53.19 -41.57
C VAL A 163 17.39 52.21 -42.54
N PHE A 164 17.89 52.73 -43.68
CA PHE A 164 18.50 51.91 -44.72
C PHE A 164 19.69 51.11 -44.18
N PRO A 165 19.65 49.76 -44.20
CA PRO A 165 20.58 48.91 -43.45
C PRO A 165 21.85 48.62 -44.27
N SER A 166 22.60 49.66 -44.63
CA SER A 166 23.80 49.55 -45.49
C SER A 166 24.84 48.58 -44.92
N ALA A 167 25.04 48.55 -43.61
CA ALA A 167 25.98 47.63 -42.94
C ALA A 167 25.54 46.17 -43.04
N ALA A 168 24.25 45.87 -42.79
CA ALA A 168 23.72 44.51 -42.89
C ALA A 168 23.73 44.01 -44.35
N ILE A 169 23.40 44.88 -45.31
CA ILE A 169 23.45 44.58 -46.74
C ILE A 169 24.90 44.34 -47.18
N THR A 170 25.86 45.14 -46.70
CA THR A 170 27.29 44.92 -46.96
C THR A 170 27.74 43.58 -46.40
N GLY A 171 27.42 43.28 -45.13
CA GLY A 171 27.76 42.00 -44.50
C GLY A 171 27.15 40.81 -45.25
N TYR A 172 25.91 40.96 -45.73
CA TYR A 172 25.26 39.98 -46.58
C TYR A 172 26.01 39.78 -47.90
N LEU A 173 26.37 40.85 -48.61
CA LEU A 173 27.13 40.77 -49.86
C LEU A 173 28.53 40.17 -49.67
N GLU A 174 29.21 40.52 -48.59
CA GLU A 174 30.50 39.92 -48.21
C GLU A 174 30.35 38.40 -47.99
N SER A 175 29.31 37.97 -47.29
CA SER A 175 29.01 36.55 -47.06
C SER A 175 28.63 35.79 -48.35
N ALA A 176 28.09 36.51 -49.34
CA ALA A 176 27.61 35.97 -50.60
C ALA A 176 28.68 35.96 -51.72
N ARG A 177 29.89 36.49 -51.48
CA ARG A 177 31.00 36.49 -52.45
C ARG A 177 31.29 35.07 -52.96
N GLY A 178 31.22 34.87 -54.28
CA GLY A 178 31.45 33.58 -54.93
C GLY A 178 30.38 32.51 -54.72
N ARG A 179 29.28 32.81 -54.00
CA ARG A 179 28.11 31.93 -53.80
C ARG A 179 26.85 32.45 -54.48
N SER A 180 26.78 33.76 -54.72
CA SER A 180 25.63 34.42 -55.36
C SER A 180 25.63 34.23 -56.89
N ASN A 181 24.45 34.38 -57.49
CA ASN A 181 24.27 34.43 -58.95
C ASN A 181 24.75 35.75 -59.59
N ASN A 182 25.32 36.67 -58.80
CA ASN A 182 25.78 37.96 -59.28
C ASN A 182 27.18 37.82 -59.87
N SER A 183 27.30 37.82 -61.20
CA SER A 183 28.58 37.65 -61.92
C SER A 183 29.62 38.72 -61.58
N TRP A 184 29.19 39.89 -61.11
CA TRP A 184 30.05 41.00 -60.73
C TRP A 184 30.61 40.90 -59.30
N LEU A 185 30.04 40.07 -58.41
CA LEU A 185 30.41 39.98 -57.00
C LEU A 185 31.50 38.92 -56.77
N THR A 186 32.72 39.24 -57.19
CA THR A 186 33.92 38.40 -57.06
C THR A 186 34.70 38.68 -55.78
N LYS A 187 35.81 37.96 -55.54
CA LYS A 187 36.68 38.23 -54.39
C LYS A 187 37.43 39.56 -54.55
N GLU A 188 37.63 39.99 -55.80
CA GLU A 188 38.39 41.17 -56.20
C GLU A 188 37.51 42.42 -56.35
N THR A 189 36.19 42.25 -56.24
CA THR A 189 35.22 43.35 -56.30
C THR A 189 35.28 44.21 -55.05
N HIS A 190 35.40 45.52 -55.24
CA HIS A 190 35.32 46.49 -54.16
C HIS A 190 33.99 47.24 -54.24
N ILE A 191 33.15 47.08 -53.21
CA ILE A 191 31.90 47.83 -53.05
C ILE A 191 32.28 49.25 -52.58
N GLN A 192 31.86 50.26 -53.33
CA GLN A 192 32.11 51.67 -53.04
C GLN A 192 30.95 52.30 -52.29
N ASP A 193 29.73 52.08 -52.80
CA ASP A 193 28.53 52.70 -52.27
C ASP A 193 27.31 51.77 -52.43
N LEU A 194 26.31 51.98 -51.57
CA LEU A 194 25.03 51.29 -51.58
C LEU A 194 23.92 52.33 -51.49
N ALA A 195 23.09 52.39 -52.53
CA ALA A 195 21.93 53.27 -52.57
C ALA A 195 20.64 52.45 -52.72
N ALA A 196 19.62 52.74 -51.92
CA ALA A 196 18.29 52.19 -52.14
C ALA A 196 17.68 52.80 -53.40
N SER A 197 17.42 51.98 -54.42
CA SER A 197 16.71 52.39 -55.64
C SER A 197 15.20 52.20 -55.53
N GLY A 198 14.75 51.40 -54.57
CA GLY A 198 13.33 51.14 -54.29
C GLY A 198 13.17 50.25 -53.07
N GLY A 199 11.97 50.19 -52.52
CA GLY A 199 11.67 49.26 -51.45
C GLY A 199 10.19 49.03 -51.24
N LYS A 200 9.84 47.85 -50.72
CA LYS A 200 8.48 47.51 -50.32
C LYS A 200 8.45 46.98 -48.90
N LEU A 201 7.63 47.59 -48.05
CA LEU A 201 7.33 47.10 -46.71
C LEU A 201 6.34 45.93 -46.81
N LEU A 202 6.69 44.82 -46.18
CA LEU A 202 5.92 43.60 -46.10
C LEU A 202 5.88 43.10 -44.65
N TRP A 203 4.91 42.27 -44.33
CA TRP A 203 4.67 41.80 -42.97
C TRP A 203 4.66 40.28 -42.90
N LYS A 204 5.41 39.75 -41.94
CA LYS A 204 5.32 38.35 -41.55
C LYS A 204 4.39 38.26 -40.34
N ASN A 205 3.21 37.70 -40.56
CA ASN A 205 2.18 37.57 -39.53
C ASN A 205 2.26 36.19 -38.88
N ILE A 206 2.52 36.15 -37.58
CA ILE A 206 2.71 34.90 -36.82
C ILE A 206 1.80 34.93 -35.60
N SER A 207 1.15 33.80 -35.31
CA SER A 207 0.41 33.62 -34.06
C SER A 207 1.38 33.11 -32.99
N CYS A 208 1.55 33.87 -31.92
CA CYS A 208 2.47 33.52 -30.83
C CYS A 208 1.67 33.31 -29.54
N PRO A 209 1.99 32.27 -28.74
CA PRO A 209 1.36 32.09 -27.43
C PRO A 209 1.83 33.21 -26.49
N PHE A 210 0.86 33.87 -25.87
CA PHE A 210 1.08 34.83 -24.80
C PHE A 210 0.86 34.12 -23.47
N GLU A 211 1.89 34.07 -22.64
CA GLU A 211 1.93 33.23 -21.46
C GLU A 211 2.15 34.07 -20.20
N VAL A 212 1.60 33.61 -19.08
CA VAL A 212 1.83 34.16 -17.74
C VAL A 212 2.64 33.17 -16.92
N GLY A 213 3.71 33.67 -16.27
CA GLY A 213 4.48 32.92 -15.28
C GLY A 213 3.81 32.95 -13.91
N ARG A 214 4.35 32.20 -12.93
CA ARG A 214 3.88 32.29 -11.53
C ARG A 214 4.07 33.70 -10.97
N ASP A 215 5.12 34.39 -11.44
CA ASP A 215 5.40 35.79 -11.16
C ASP A 215 4.34 36.80 -11.61
N LEU A 216 3.23 36.33 -12.19
CA LEU A 216 2.16 37.14 -12.78
C LEU A 216 2.66 38.07 -13.89
N ILE A 217 3.87 37.80 -14.42
CA ILE A 217 4.45 38.56 -15.53
C ILE A 217 4.10 37.85 -16.83
N CYS A 218 3.43 38.58 -17.72
CA CYS A 218 3.07 38.09 -19.04
C CYS A 218 4.18 38.34 -20.06
N ARG A 219 4.49 37.30 -20.85
CA ARG A 219 5.60 37.31 -21.81
C ARG A 219 5.22 36.53 -23.07
N PHE A 220 5.86 36.87 -24.17
CA PHE A 220 5.89 36.04 -25.37
C PHE A 220 7.01 35.01 -25.27
N ASN A 221 6.70 33.75 -25.56
CA ASN A 221 7.72 32.70 -25.57
C ASN A 221 8.76 32.97 -26.69
N GLY A 222 10.03 33.13 -26.32
CA GLY A 222 11.15 33.36 -27.23
C GLY A 222 11.30 34.80 -27.78
N ILE A 223 10.54 35.78 -27.26
CA ILE A 223 10.65 37.19 -27.65
C ILE A 223 10.90 38.05 -26.41
N GLU A 224 12.12 38.54 -26.25
CA GLU A 224 12.53 39.40 -25.13
C GLU A 224 12.18 40.88 -25.42
N SER A 225 10.89 41.21 -25.40
CA SER A 225 10.42 42.60 -25.51
C SER A 225 9.31 42.89 -24.49
N THR A 226 9.66 43.71 -23.49
CA THR A 226 8.74 44.16 -22.44
C THR A 226 7.66 45.09 -22.98
N SER A 227 8.01 46.00 -23.90
CA SER A 227 7.07 46.94 -24.53
C SER A 227 6.06 46.24 -25.44
N LEU A 228 6.47 45.19 -26.15
CA LEU A 228 5.57 44.37 -26.96
C LEU A 228 4.59 43.59 -26.08
N SER A 229 5.09 43.01 -24.99
CA SER A 229 4.27 42.28 -24.02
C SER A 229 3.25 43.21 -23.35
N ALA A 230 3.63 44.46 -23.05
CA ALA A 230 2.75 45.50 -22.53
C ALA A 230 1.58 45.80 -23.50
N LYS A 231 1.90 46.08 -24.77
CA LYS A 231 0.89 46.33 -25.83
C LYS A 231 -0.07 45.14 -26.00
N ALA A 232 0.44 43.92 -25.90
CA ALA A 232 -0.39 42.71 -25.99
C ALA A 232 -1.35 42.59 -24.80
N LEU A 233 -0.88 42.85 -23.59
CA LEU A 233 -1.70 42.82 -22.38
C LEU A 233 -2.84 43.87 -22.42
N GLU A 234 -2.58 45.07 -22.97
CA GLU A 234 -3.58 46.13 -23.14
C GLU A 234 -4.65 45.84 -24.19
N GLN A 235 -4.35 45.00 -25.18
CA GLN A 235 -5.27 44.67 -26.26
C GLN A 235 -6.09 43.40 -26.00
N LEU A 236 -5.63 42.54 -25.10
CA LEU A 236 -6.33 41.33 -24.72
C LEU A 236 -7.50 41.63 -23.79
N ASP A 237 -8.66 41.04 -24.09
CA ASP A 237 -9.81 41.10 -23.20
C ASP A 237 -9.77 39.92 -22.23
N PHE A 238 -9.84 40.21 -20.94
CA PHE A 238 -9.77 39.22 -19.88
C PHE A 238 -11.08 39.15 -19.12
N GLN A 239 -11.46 37.96 -18.68
CA GLN A 239 -12.62 37.80 -17.80
C GLN A 239 -12.25 38.34 -16.42
N PHE A 240 -13.03 39.30 -15.94
CA PHE A 240 -12.90 39.87 -14.60
C PHE A 240 -14.25 39.75 -13.89
N THR A 241 -14.30 38.96 -12.83
CA THR A 241 -15.51 38.75 -12.04
C THR A 241 -15.58 39.81 -10.94
N GLU A 242 -16.58 40.70 -11.03
CA GLU A 242 -16.88 41.66 -9.98
C GLU A 242 -17.32 40.94 -8.70
N GLY A 243 -16.76 41.35 -7.55
CA GLY A 243 -17.08 40.77 -6.24
C GLY A 243 -16.03 39.80 -5.68
N LEU A 244 -15.15 39.21 -6.51
CA LEU A 244 -14.04 38.39 -6.01
C LEU A 244 -12.90 39.26 -5.45
N GLN A 245 -12.27 38.77 -4.38
CA GLN A 245 -11.10 39.42 -3.78
C GLN A 245 -9.95 39.52 -4.79
N SER A 246 -9.23 40.66 -4.72
CA SER A 246 -8.02 40.87 -5.50
C SER A 246 -6.81 40.44 -4.68
N THR A 247 -6.12 39.41 -5.15
CA THR A 247 -5.00 38.80 -4.43
C THR A 247 -3.69 39.46 -4.81
N VAL A 248 -2.94 39.90 -3.79
CA VAL A 248 -1.59 40.44 -3.96
C VAL A 248 -0.60 39.35 -3.63
N VAL A 249 0.05 38.81 -4.66
CA VAL A 249 1.05 37.75 -4.52
C VAL A 249 2.42 38.38 -4.27
N THR A 250 3.03 38.07 -3.13
CA THR A 250 4.33 38.65 -2.75
C THR A 250 5.51 37.73 -3.07
N ASP A 251 5.36 36.44 -2.81
CA ASP A 251 6.28 35.38 -3.20
C ASP A 251 5.54 34.32 -4.02
N PRO A 252 5.51 34.47 -5.35
CA PRO A 252 4.76 33.57 -6.21
C PRO A 252 5.25 32.12 -6.22
N ASP A 253 6.52 31.86 -5.87
CA ASP A 253 7.03 30.49 -5.81
C ASP A 253 6.62 29.77 -4.52
N ALA A 254 6.33 30.51 -3.45
CA ALA A 254 5.81 29.99 -2.19
C ALA A 254 4.27 29.96 -2.15
N GLU A 255 3.62 30.95 -2.76
CA GLU A 255 2.17 31.15 -2.69
C GLU A 255 1.40 30.46 -3.84
N LEU A 256 2.01 30.24 -5.00
CA LEU A 256 1.35 29.67 -6.18
C LEU A 256 2.03 28.39 -6.69
N GLY A 257 1.30 27.28 -6.73
CA GLY A 257 1.71 26.04 -7.39
C GLY A 257 1.62 26.14 -8.91
N TRP A 258 0.47 26.55 -9.44
CA TRP A 258 0.23 26.76 -10.86
C TRP A 258 -0.95 27.70 -11.10
N LEU A 259 -1.09 28.17 -12.35
CA LEU A 259 -2.18 29.03 -12.82
C LEU A 259 -2.87 28.39 -14.03
N ASP A 260 -4.19 28.49 -14.09
CA ASP A 260 -5.00 28.04 -15.24
C ASP A 260 -6.29 28.87 -15.39
N SER A 261 -7.08 28.55 -16.41
CA SER A 261 -8.38 29.17 -16.65
C SER A 261 -9.43 28.67 -15.64
N PRO A 262 -10.32 29.53 -15.13
CA PRO A 262 -11.47 29.14 -14.31
C PRO A 262 -12.37 28.06 -14.95
N LYS A 263 -12.35 27.93 -16.29
CA LYS A 263 -13.08 26.87 -17.02
C LYS A 263 -12.49 25.46 -16.83
N ARG A 264 -11.29 25.34 -16.27
CA ARG A 264 -10.59 24.07 -16.04
C ARG A 264 -10.67 23.59 -14.59
N THR A 265 -11.54 24.19 -13.78
CA THR A 265 -11.72 23.86 -12.37
C THR A 265 -12.09 22.40 -12.14
N ALA A 266 -13.17 21.90 -12.77
CA ALA A 266 -13.60 20.51 -12.61
C ALA A 266 -12.49 19.46 -12.97
N PRO A 267 -11.76 19.58 -14.09
CA PRO A 267 -10.60 18.72 -14.37
C PRO A 267 -9.55 18.68 -13.25
N HIS A 268 -9.20 19.81 -12.64
CA HIS A 268 -8.19 19.90 -11.59
C HIS A 268 -8.69 19.31 -10.28
N VAL A 269 -9.93 19.62 -9.87
CA VAL A 269 -10.53 19.01 -8.67
C VAL A 269 -10.64 17.49 -8.81
N ARG A 270 -10.94 16.98 -10.02
CA ARG A 270 -10.96 15.53 -10.30
C ARG A 270 -9.58 14.88 -10.07
N GLU A 271 -8.50 15.54 -10.45
CA GLU A 271 -7.14 15.04 -10.24
C GLU A 271 -6.79 14.99 -8.75
N LEU A 272 -7.14 16.04 -7.99
CA LEU A 272 -6.97 16.07 -6.54
C LEU A 272 -7.80 14.98 -5.84
N LEU A 273 -9.06 14.82 -6.25
CA LEU A 273 -9.93 13.74 -5.79
C LEU A 273 -9.32 12.36 -6.04
N ALA A 274 -8.67 12.11 -7.17
CA ALA A 274 -8.05 10.82 -7.44
C ALA A 274 -6.91 10.47 -6.46
N SER A 275 -6.24 11.49 -5.92
CA SER A 275 -5.08 11.34 -5.02
C SER A 275 -5.41 11.42 -3.52
N SER A 276 -6.66 11.78 -3.16
CA SER A 276 -7.07 12.04 -1.78
C SER A 276 -8.40 11.34 -1.44
N ASN A 277 -8.54 10.92 -0.19
CA ASN A 277 -9.77 10.28 0.32
C ASN A 277 -10.67 11.26 1.09
N ILE A 278 -10.22 12.49 1.27
CA ILE A 278 -10.95 13.54 1.97
C ILE A 278 -10.73 14.88 1.30
N GLY A 279 -11.75 15.74 1.31
CA GLY A 279 -11.64 17.12 0.85
C GLY A 279 -12.93 17.90 1.03
N VAL A 280 -12.83 19.21 0.92
CA VAL A 280 -13.97 20.14 0.87
C VAL A 280 -14.10 20.64 -0.56
N ILE A 281 -15.32 20.62 -1.12
CA ILE A 281 -15.57 21.07 -2.50
C ILE A 281 -16.83 21.93 -2.51
N ARG A 282 -16.74 23.14 -3.04
CA ARG A 282 -17.90 24.03 -3.20
C ARG A 282 -19.00 23.38 -4.03
N ALA A 283 -20.26 23.57 -3.64
CA ALA A 283 -21.41 22.87 -4.23
C ALA A 283 -21.53 23.02 -5.77
N ASP A 284 -21.32 24.23 -6.29
CA ASP A 284 -21.39 24.49 -7.74
C ASP A 284 -20.35 23.69 -8.54
N CYS A 285 -19.15 23.51 -8.00
CA CYS A 285 -18.10 22.70 -8.59
C CYS A 285 -18.39 21.21 -8.44
N PHE A 286 -18.94 20.79 -7.30
CA PHE A 286 -19.36 19.41 -7.08
C PHE A 286 -20.45 18.98 -8.08
N ASP A 287 -21.43 19.85 -8.35
CA ASP A 287 -22.48 19.59 -9.34
C ASP A 287 -21.91 19.42 -10.76
N GLU A 288 -20.95 20.25 -11.15
CA GLU A 288 -20.25 20.13 -12.44
C GLU A 288 -19.44 18.82 -12.52
N LEU A 289 -18.72 18.48 -11.45
CA LEU A 289 -17.94 17.25 -11.33
C LEU A 289 -18.81 16.00 -11.41
N ALA A 290 -19.94 15.99 -10.70
CA ALA A 290 -20.88 14.87 -10.65
C ALA A 290 -21.43 14.51 -12.04
N GLY A 291 -21.49 15.47 -12.97
CA GLY A 291 -21.85 15.23 -14.37
C GLY A 291 -20.74 14.58 -15.22
N ILE A 292 -19.49 14.58 -14.76
CA ILE A 292 -18.29 14.23 -15.55
C ILE A 292 -17.56 12.98 -15.01
N ILE A 293 -17.66 12.71 -13.71
CA ILE A 293 -16.99 11.58 -13.06
C ILE A 293 -17.88 10.33 -13.02
N ASP A 294 -17.24 9.16 -13.05
CA ASP A 294 -17.95 7.89 -12.81
C ASP A 294 -18.38 7.81 -11.35
N LYS A 295 -19.54 7.22 -11.07
CA LYS A 295 -20.07 7.06 -9.71
C LYS A 295 -19.11 6.24 -8.83
N ASP A 296 -18.42 5.28 -9.42
CA ASP A 296 -17.43 4.46 -8.71
C ASP A 296 -16.15 5.24 -8.34
N ALA A 297 -15.88 6.40 -8.96
CA ALA A 297 -14.68 7.20 -8.69
C ALA A 297 -14.70 7.86 -7.30
N LEU A 298 -15.87 8.00 -6.69
CA LEU A 298 -16.06 8.58 -5.37
C LEU A 298 -15.96 7.55 -4.23
N ARG A 299 -15.90 6.26 -4.56
CA ARG A 299 -15.91 5.18 -3.56
C ARG A 299 -14.72 5.31 -2.61
N GLY A 300 -15.00 5.24 -1.30
CA GLY A 300 -14.00 5.37 -0.24
C GLY A 300 -13.58 6.80 0.07
N LYS A 301 -14.33 7.81 -0.41
CA LYS A 301 -14.04 9.23 -0.17
C LYS A 301 -15.05 9.86 0.79
N ALA A 302 -14.57 10.77 1.64
CA ALA A 302 -15.38 11.62 2.51
C ALA A 302 -15.29 13.08 2.04
N LEU A 303 -16.39 13.65 1.56
CA LEU A 303 -16.43 14.99 0.98
C LEU A 303 -17.37 15.90 1.75
N CYS A 304 -16.86 17.06 2.16
CA CYS A 304 -17.68 18.14 2.69
C CYS A 304 -18.06 19.08 1.54
N ILE A 305 -19.34 19.41 1.43
CA ILE A 305 -19.92 20.20 0.34
C ILE A 305 -20.61 21.42 0.95
N PRO A 306 -19.93 22.57 1.05
CA PRO A 306 -20.52 23.82 1.50
C PRO A 306 -21.60 24.26 0.52
N SER A 307 -22.83 24.44 1.03
CA SER A 307 -24.01 24.78 0.27
C SER A 307 -24.96 25.68 1.07
N SER A 308 -25.93 26.30 0.39
CA SER A 308 -26.96 27.12 1.04
C SER A 308 -28.05 26.30 1.76
N GLY A 309 -27.91 24.97 1.82
CA GLY A 309 -28.88 24.04 2.42
C GLY A 309 -28.68 23.84 3.92
N SER A 310 -29.60 23.09 4.55
CA SER A 310 -29.41 22.56 5.90
C SER A 310 -28.41 21.40 5.88
N PHE A 311 -27.77 21.12 7.02
CA PHE A 311 -26.86 19.98 7.15
C PHE A 311 -27.51 18.67 6.69
N SER A 312 -26.79 17.91 5.86
CA SER A 312 -27.19 16.56 5.48
C SER A 312 -25.97 15.65 5.38
N ALA A 313 -26.07 14.43 5.90
CA ALA A 313 -25.01 13.43 5.82
C ALA A 313 -25.57 12.16 5.16
N ARG A 314 -24.93 11.72 4.08
CA ARG A 314 -25.38 10.52 3.35
C ARG A 314 -24.23 9.71 2.79
N LEU A 315 -24.42 8.39 2.79
CA LEU A 315 -23.53 7.44 2.14
C LEU A 315 -24.12 7.06 0.78
N GLU A 316 -23.51 7.53 -0.30
CA GLU A 316 -23.96 7.26 -1.68
C GLU A 316 -22.86 6.59 -2.49
N ASN A 317 -23.15 5.42 -3.08
CA ASN A 317 -22.19 4.64 -3.89
C ASN A 317 -20.84 4.38 -3.18
N GLY A 318 -20.86 4.31 -1.85
CA GLY A 318 -19.67 4.14 -1.01
C GLY A 318 -18.81 5.38 -0.82
N ALA A 319 -19.33 6.57 -1.12
CA ALA A 319 -18.78 7.86 -0.76
C ALA A 319 -19.61 8.50 0.35
N LEU A 320 -18.96 9.13 1.33
CA LEU A 320 -19.61 9.93 2.35
C LEU A 320 -19.69 11.37 1.88
N LEU A 321 -20.92 11.89 1.75
CA LEU A 321 -21.21 13.26 1.35
C LEU A 321 -21.82 14.00 2.54
N LEU A 322 -21.17 15.09 2.95
CA LEU A 322 -21.62 15.96 4.04
C LEU A 322 -21.93 17.34 3.46
N GLU A 323 -23.21 17.67 3.31
CA GLU A 323 -23.62 19.03 2.95
C GLU A 323 -23.59 19.90 4.21
N VAL A 324 -22.84 21.00 4.16
CA VAL A 324 -22.59 21.90 5.30
C VAL A 324 -22.88 23.34 4.90
N GLN A 325 -22.85 24.27 5.86
CA GLN A 325 -23.10 25.69 5.60
C GLN A 325 -22.04 26.30 4.67
N GLU A 326 -22.46 27.27 3.87
CA GLU A 326 -21.66 27.87 2.79
C GLU A 326 -20.49 28.74 3.30
N ASP A 327 -20.56 29.24 4.53
CA ASP A 327 -19.57 30.13 5.16
C ASP A 327 -18.30 29.42 5.69
N MET A 328 -18.25 28.09 5.59
CA MET A 328 -17.10 27.27 6.01
C MET A 328 -15.86 27.43 5.12
N LEU A 329 -16.02 27.91 3.88
CA LEU A 329 -14.91 28.20 2.97
C LEU A 329 -14.65 29.71 2.91
N SER A 330 -13.38 30.08 2.94
CA SER A 330 -12.98 31.45 2.67
C SER A 330 -13.34 31.87 1.24
N GLU A 331 -13.62 33.16 1.09
CA GLU A 331 -14.06 33.74 -0.19
C GLU A 331 -13.01 33.49 -1.29
N GLY A 332 -13.43 32.86 -2.39
CA GLY A 332 -12.55 32.50 -3.51
C GLY A 332 -12.03 31.05 -3.49
N VAL A 333 -12.11 30.34 -2.37
CA VAL A 333 -11.75 28.90 -2.32
C VAL A 333 -12.81 28.05 -3.02
N ILE A 334 -12.35 27.16 -3.90
CA ILE A 334 -13.21 26.21 -4.62
C ILE A 334 -13.15 24.82 -4.00
N SER A 335 -11.94 24.39 -3.67
CA SER A 335 -11.73 23.08 -3.08
C SER A 335 -10.50 23.06 -2.20
N LEU A 336 -10.57 22.28 -1.13
CA LEU A 336 -9.50 22.15 -0.15
C LEU A 336 -9.21 20.67 0.09
N PHE A 337 -7.98 20.26 -0.17
CA PHE A 337 -7.48 18.89 0.00
C PHE A 337 -6.26 18.89 0.93
N PRO A 338 -5.77 17.74 1.42
CA PRO A 338 -4.64 17.70 2.37
C PRO A 338 -3.31 18.32 1.88
N ARG A 339 -3.11 18.49 0.57
CA ARG A 339 -1.84 18.96 -0.01
C ARG A 339 -1.98 20.25 -0.80
N GLU A 340 -3.17 20.51 -1.34
CA GLU A 340 -3.38 21.54 -2.35
C GLU A 340 -4.77 22.15 -2.19
N THR A 341 -4.84 23.47 -2.21
CA THR A 341 -6.08 24.26 -2.18
C THR A 341 -6.21 24.97 -3.52
N LEU A 342 -7.42 24.96 -4.09
CA LEU A 342 -7.72 25.62 -5.35
C LEU A 342 -8.53 26.88 -5.12
N HIS A 343 -8.09 27.97 -5.73
CA HIS A 343 -8.67 29.30 -5.59
C HIS A 343 -9.08 29.85 -6.95
N ILE A 344 -10.21 30.56 -7.00
CA ILE A 344 -10.58 31.43 -8.12
C ILE A 344 -10.62 32.86 -7.59
N GLU A 345 -9.64 33.64 -8.00
CA GLU A 345 -9.40 34.99 -7.49
C GLU A 345 -9.06 35.96 -8.62
N ASN A 346 -9.15 37.25 -8.32
CA ASN A 346 -8.72 38.30 -9.23
C ASN A 346 -7.23 38.59 -9.03
N TYR A 347 -6.43 38.39 -10.08
CA TYR A 347 -4.99 38.67 -10.08
C TYR A 347 -4.68 39.89 -10.96
N GLU A 348 -3.69 40.68 -10.55
CA GLU A 348 -3.13 41.77 -11.36
C GLU A 348 -1.94 41.24 -12.18
N LEU A 349 -2.15 41.09 -13.49
CA LEU A 349 -1.10 40.71 -14.43
C LEU A 349 -0.26 41.92 -14.83
N ARG A 350 1.03 41.69 -15.07
CA ARG A 350 1.98 42.75 -15.44
C ARG A 350 2.77 42.40 -16.70
N ALA A 351 2.99 43.37 -17.57
CA ALA A 351 3.92 43.25 -18.68
C ALA A 351 4.55 44.62 -18.94
N GLY A 352 5.83 44.79 -18.59
CA GLY A 352 6.46 46.10 -18.60
C GLY A 352 5.72 47.06 -17.65
N ASP A 353 5.27 48.21 -18.17
CA ASP A 353 4.52 49.21 -17.41
C ASP A 353 2.99 49.00 -17.45
N ALA A 354 2.49 48.05 -18.24
CA ALA A 354 1.06 47.75 -18.33
C ALA A 354 0.64 46.78 -17.23
N THR A 355 -0.49 47.07 -16.59
CA THR A 355 -1.15 46.15 -15.64
C THR A 355 -2.61 45.91 -16.02
N ARG A 356 -3.09 44.69 -15.78
CA ARG A 356 -4.49 44.34 -16.05
C ARG A 356 -5.00 43.26 -15.11
N GLY A 357 -6.19 43.46 -14.56
CA GLY A 357 -6.88 42.47 -13.73
C GLY A 357 -7.49 41.36 -14.57
N THR A 358 -7.41 40.12 -14.08
CA THR A 358 -8.14 38.97 -14.62
C THR A 358 -8.46 37.98 -13.51
N THR A 359 -9.53 37.22 -13.68
CA THR A 359 -9.85 36.09 -12.82
C THR A 359 -9.09 34.85 -13.30
N LEU A 360 -8.33 34.21 -12.42
CA LEU A 360 -7.61 32.96 -12.72
C LEU A 360 -7.92 31.90 -11.69
N LEU A 361 -7.81 30.64 -12.12
CA LEU A 361 -7.73 29.50 -11.23
C LEU A 361 -6.27 29.34 -10.82
N SER A 362 -6.02 29.26 -9.52
CA SER A 362 -4.71 29.01 -8.96
C SER A 362 -4.74 27.82 -8.01
N SER A 363 -3.57 27.22 -7.85
CA SER A 363 -3.29 26.25 -6.81
C SER A 363 -2.35 26.87 -5.80
N ALA A 364 -2.61 26.62 -4.52
CA ALA A 364 -1.73 26.97 -3.42
C ALA A 364 -1.45 25.71 -2.57
N PRO A 365 -0.27 25.60 -1.93
CA PRO A 365 -0.04 24.60 -0.90
C PRO A 365 -1.07 24.78 0.20
N SER A 366 -1.74 23.71 0.62
CA SER A 366 -2.72 23.80 1.69
C SER A 366 -2.09 24.29 2.98
N THR A 367 -2.77 25.22 3.65
CA THR A 367 -2.33 25.69 4.96
C THR A 367 -2.47 24.54 5.97
N GLN A 368 -1.46 24.34 6.82
CA GLN A 368 -1.53 23.31 7.85
C GLN A 368 -2.70 23.60 8.79
N GLY A 369 -3.63 22.67 8.96
CA GLY A 369 -4.70 22.77 9.95
C GLY A 369 -6.07 23.20 9.42
N GLU A 370 -6.18 23.72 8.20
CA GLU A 370 -7.45 24.30 7.71
C GLU A 370 -8.50 23.22 7.41
N LEU A 371 -8.09 22.12 6.77
CA LEU A 371 -8.95 20.96 6.57
C LEU A 371 -9.37 20.33 7.90
N GLU A 372 -8.40 20.15 8.82
CA GLU A 372 -8.67 19.60 10.14
C GLU A 372 -9.62 20.48 10.96
N SER A 373 -9.50 21.81 10.83
CA SER A 373 -10.40 22.78 11.49
C SER A 373 -11.82 22.65 10.98
N ILE A 374 -12.01 22.63 9.65
CA ILE A 374 -13.34 22.49 9.04
C ILE A 374 -13.97 21.15 9.45
N CYS A 375 -13.23 20.04 9.34
CA CYS A 375 -13.76 18.73 9.73
C CYS A 375 -14.08 18.64 11.22
N ARG A 376 -13.30 19.31 12.08
CA ARG A 376 -13.59 19.39 13.52
C ARG A 376 -14.86 20.18 13.79
N GLU A 377 -15.03 21.34 13.16
CA GLU A 377 -16.21 22.18 13.31
C GLU A 377 -17.48 21.44 12.88
N VAL A 378 -17.46 20.81 11.70
CA VAL A 378 -18.56 19.95 11.22
C VAL A 378 -18.88 18.82 12.20
N ALA A 379 -17.86 18.13 12.73
CA ALA A 379 -18.07 17.08 13.72
C ALA A 379 -18.67 17.61 15.02
N THR A 380 -18.23 18.78 15.51
CA THR A 380 -18.73 19.35 16.76
C THR A 380 -20.14 19.90 16.64
N GLU A 381 -20.49 20.53 15.52
CA GLU A 381 -21.81 21.16 15.35
C GLU A 381 -22.90 20.15 14.98
N HIS A 382 -22.55 19.12 14.20
CA HIS A 382 -23.53 18.24 13.57
C HIS A 382 -23.48 16.78 14.03
N SER A 383 -22.63 16.42 14.99
CA SER A 383 -22.62 15.06 15.56
C SER A 383 -23.94 14.68 16.25
N GLY A 384 -24.69 15.66 16.75
CA GLY A 384 -26.04 15.45 17.30
C GLY A 384 -27.12 15.20 16.23
N ASP A 385 -26.93 15.73 15.02
CA ASP A 385 -27.84 15.54 13.89
C ASP A 385 -27.58 14.18 13.20
N SER A 386 -26.30 13.84 13.00
CA SER A 386 -25.88 12.54 12.47
C SER A 386 -24.44 12.20 12.89
N LEU A 387 -24.23 10.99 13.43
CA LEU A 387 -22.88 10.51 13.76
C LEU A 387 -21.96 10.38 12.55
N LEU A 388 -22.51 10.34 11.34
CA LEU A 388 -21.72 10.37 10.09
C LEU A 388 -20.86 11.63 9.97
N ALA A 389 -21.25 12.75 10.61
CA ALA A 389 -20.49 14.00 10.65
C ALA A 389 -19.08 13.85 11.25
N VAL A 390 -18.87 12.82 12.08
CA VAL A 390 -17.61 12.61 12.83
C VAL A 390 -16.60 11.78 12.02
N LEU A 391 -17.04 11.01 11.03
CA LEU A 391 -16.17 10.13 10.23
C LEU A 391 -15.01 10.82 9.49
N PRO A 392 -15.13 12.07 8.99
CA PRO A 392 -13.99 12.77 8.41
C PRO A 392 -12.77 12.84 9.33
N LEU A 393 -12.96 12.91 10.66
CA LEU A 393 -11.85 12.91 11.63
C LEU A 393 -11.05 11.61 11.59
N LEU A 394 -11.70 10.45 11.44
CA LEU A 394 -11.00 9.18 11.28
C LEU A 394 -10.22 9.11 9.97
N VAL A 395 -10.76 9.67 8.88
CA VAL A 395 -10.05 9.72 7.59
C VAL A 395 -8.80 10.61 7.68
N LEU A 396 -8.83 11.64 8.53
CA LEU A 396 -7.67 12.50 8.84
C LEU A 396 -6.68 11.86 9.84
N GLY A 397 -7.04 10.76 10.49
CA GLY A 397 -6.21 10.10 11.51
C GLY A 397 -6.36 10.67 12.92
N GLU A 398 -7.40 11.47 13.18
CA GLU A 398 -7.71 12.07 14.48
C GLU A 398 -8.59 11.13 15.33
N GLU A 399 -8.07 9.95 15.68
CA GLU A 399 -8.81 8.88 16.38
C GLU A 399 -9.33 9.31 17.76
N ASP A 400 -8.49 10.00 18.55
CA ASP A 400 -8.84 10.45 19.90
C ASP A 400 -10.00 11.46 19.88
N LEU A 401 -9.97 12.40 18.94
CA LEU A 401 -11.00 13.42 18.79
C LEU A 401 -12.30 12.83 18.25
N PHE A 402 -12.21 11.87 17.33
CA PHE A 402 -13.36 11.09 16.87
C PHE A 402 -14.06 10.40 18.06
N GLN A 403 -13.31 9.67 18.89
CA GLN A 403 -13.88 8.94 20.02
C GLN A 403 -14.56 9.89 21.01
N GLN A 404 -13.92 11.02 21.32
CA GLN A 404 -14.49 12.02 22.23
C GLN A 404 -15.83 12.56 21.72
N ILE A 405 -15.88 13.06 20.49
CA ILE A 405 -17.09 13.69 19.93
C ILE A 405 -18.21 12.65 19.72
N ALA A 406 -17.88 11.45 19.24
CA ALA A 406 -18.85 10.39 19.03
C ALA A 406 -19.51 9.95 20.35
N LEU A 407 -18.72 9.81 21.43
CA LEU A 407 -19.23 9.46 22.76
C LEU A 407 -20.10 10.57 23.36
N ASP A 408 -19.68 11.83 23.24
CA ASP A 408 -20.47 12.97 23.72
C ASP A 408 -21.80 13.09 22.98
N ALA A 409 -21.81 12.87 21.65
CA ALA A 409 -23.04 12.85 20.86
C ALA A 409 -23.96 11.69 21.27
N LEU A 410 -23.43 10.48 21.43
CA LEU A 410 -24.19 9.31 21.89
C LEU A 410 -24.75 9.49 23.31
N ALA A 411 -24.04 10.17 24.20
CA ALA A 411 -24.50 10.46 25.55
C ALA A 411 -25.71 11.43 25.55
N ASN A 412 -25.77 12.34 24.58
CA ASN A 412 -26.85 13.33 24.45
C ASN A 412 -28.09 12.80 23.71
N MET A 413 -27.94 11.75 22.89
CA MET A 413 -29.08 11.06 22.26
C MET A 413 -29.94 10.36 23.33
N LYS A 414 -31.26 10.27 23.09
CA LYS A 414 -32.20 9.63 24.03
C LYS A 414 -32.93 8.48 23.37
N GLY A 415 -33.07 7.40 24.11
CA GLY A 415 -33.80 6.22 23.66
C GLY A 415 -32.93 5.23 22.88
N LEU A 416 -33.23 3.96 23.09
CA LEU A 416 -32.44 2.84 22.59
C LEU A 416 -32.41 2.78 21.07
N ALA A 417 -33.56 2.92 20.41
CA ALA A 417 -33.67 2.86 18.95
C ALA A 417 -32.80 3.90 18.24
N GLN A 418 -32.82 5.14 18.74
CA GLN A 418 -32.04 6.24 18.14
C GLN A 418 -30.53 5.99 18.29
N LYS A 419 -30.07 5.54 19.46
CA LYS A 419 -28.65 5.25 19.70
C LYS A 419 -28.16 4.03 18.89
N SER A 420 -28.96 2.96 18.84
CA SER A 420 -28.62 1.74 18.07
C SER A 420 -28.46 2.08 16.60
N ALA A 421 -29.46 2.73 16.01
CA ALA A 421 -29.43 3.15 14.61
C ALA A 421 -28.22 4.05 14.31
N ALA A 422 -27.91 5.01 15.18
CA ALA A 422 -26.77 5.90 14.98
C ALA A 422 -25.42 5.15 15.02
N ILE A 423 -25.25 4.17 15.92
CA ILE A 423 -24.04 3.34 16.00
C ILE A 423 -23.90 2.45 14.76
N GLU A 424 -24.99 1.83 14.32
CA GLU A 424 -24.99 1.00 13.11
C GLU A 424 -24.70 1.81 11.85
N ASP A 425 -25.35 2.96 11.68
CA ASP A 425 -25.16 3.85 10.53
C ASP A 425 -23.70 4.28 10.41
N VAL A 426 -23.08 4.70 11.52
CA VAL A 426 -21.67 5.13 11.53
C VAL A 426 -20.71 3.97 11.33
N ASN A 427 -20.97 2.80 11.92
CA ASN A 427 -20.16 1.59 11.73
C ASN A 427 -20.25 1.05 10.30
N HIS A 428 -21.45 1.06 9.71
CA HIS A 428 -21.67 0.68 8.32
C HIS A 428 -20.90 1.61 7.38
N ALA A 429 -21.04 2.92 7.56
CA ALA A 429 -20.29 3.90 6.77
C ALA A 429 -18.78 3.78 6.96
N ALA A 430 -18.29 3.59 8.19
CA ALA A 430 -16.87 3.33 8.46
C ALA A 430 -16.37 2.06 7.77
N LYS A 431 -17.13 0.97 7.81
CA LYS A 431 -16.77 -0.29 7.14
C LYS A 431 -16.67 -0.14 5.63
N VAL A 432 -17.54 0.68 5.02
CA VAL A 432 -17.50 0.99 3.59
C VAL A 432 -16.32 1.90 3.21
N LEU A 433 -16.01 2.89 4.04
CA LEU A 433 -14.96 3.89 3.77
C LEU A 433 -13.55 3.39 4.13
N LEU A 434 -13.40 2.77 5.31
CA LEU A 434 -12.14 2.42 5.96
C LEU A 434 -11.88 0.91 5.99
N GLY A 435 -12.89 0.07 5.72
CA GLY A 435 -12.77 -1.38 5.73
C GLY A 435 -12.95 -2.04 7.10
N SER A 436 -13.19 -1.26 8.15
CA SER A 436 -13.44 -1.72 9.52
C SER A 436 -14.49 -0.87 10.22
N GLU A 437 -15.13 -1.45 11.25
CA GLU A 437 -16.05 -0.72 12.13
C GLU A 437 -15.26 0.24 13.04
N CYS A 438 -15.85 1.40 13.35
CA CYS A 438 -15.19 2.47 14.10
C CYS A 438 -15.54 2.49 15.60
N ILE A 439 -16.72 2.00 15.97
CA ILE A 439 -17.18 1.86 17.35
C ILE A 439 -17.18 0.37 17.69
N SER A 440 -16.33 -0.03 18.64
CA SER A 440 -16.25 -1.41 19.09
C SER A 440 -17.51 -1.83 19.88
N THR A 441 -17.72 -3.14 19.98
CA THR A 441 -18.83 -3.72 20.78
C THR A 441 -18.76 -3.30 22.25
N GLU A 442 -17.56 -3.15 22.82
CA GLU A 442 -17.37 -2.68 24.20
C GLU A 442 -17.79 -1.21 24.39
N VAL A 443 -17.48 -0.36 23.42
CA VAL A 443 -17.83 1.07 23.45
C VAL A 443 -19.33 1.25 23.22
N ALA A 444 -19.91 0.53 22.26
CA ALA A 444 -21.35 0.49 22.03
C ALA A 444 -22.10 0.03 23.29
N ARG A 445 -21.61 -1.01 23.97
CA ARG A 445 -22.14 -1.48 25.25
C ARG A 445 -22.19 -0.37 26.30
N ALA A 446 -21.08 0.38 26.46
CA ALA A 446 -21.02 1.45 27.45
C ALA A 446 -22.01 2.58 27.11
N ALA A 447 -22.15 2.95 25.83
CA ALA A 447 -23.06 4.00 25.37
C ALA A 447 -24.55 3.64 25.53
N LEU A 448 -24.91 2.35 25.42
CA LEU A 448 -26.29 1.87 25.54
C LEU A 448 -26.68 1.43 26.96
N ALA A 449 -25.72 1.34 27.88
CA ALA A 449 -25.92 0.74 29.21
C ALA A 449 -27.04 1.40 30.02
N GLU A 450 -27.16 2.73 30.00
CA GLU A 450 -28.19 3.46 30.75
C GLU A 450 -29.59 3.18 30.22
N GLU A 451 -29.77 3.22 28.89
CA GLU A 451 -31.07 2.96 28.25
C GLU A 451 -31.50 1.51 28.48
N LEU A 452 -30.57 0.56 28.32
CA LEU A 452 -30.83 -0.86 28.60
C LEU A 452 -31.20 -1.09 30.07
N ALA A 453 -30.50 -0.45 31.02
CA ALA A 453 -30.83 -0.54 32.43
C ALA A 453 -32.23 0.02 32.75
N GLN A 454 -32.67 1.07 32.03
CA GLN A 454 -34.03 1.59 32.16
C GLN A 454 -35.08 0.61 31.61
N VAL A 455 -34.83 -0.01 30.44
CA VAL A 455 -35.75 -1.00 29.84
C VAL A 455 -35.98 -2.19 30.77
N PHE A 456 -34.93 -2.71 31.40
CA PHE A 456 -35.02 -3.88 32.29
C PHE A 456 -35.26 -3.52 33.77
N SER A 457 -35.49 -2.25 34.09
CA SER A 457 -35.78 -1.80 35.46
C SER A 457 -37.09 -2.40 35.96
N GLY A 458 -37.02 -3.11 37.09
CA GLY A 458 -38.19 -3.78 37.69
C GLY A 458 -38.69 -5.00 36.90
N CYS A 459 -37.90 -5.50 35.94
CA CYS A 459 -38.26 -6.66 35.13
C CYS A 459 -38.42 -7.93 35.98
N THR A 460 -39.43 -8.73 35.65
CA THR A 460 -39.70 -10.04 36.26
C THR A 460 -39.36 -11.17 35.27
N PHE A 461 -39.26 -12.40 35.76
CA PHE A 461 -39.01 -13.56 34.90
C PHE A 461 -40.12 -13.80 33.86
N ASP A 462 -41.36 -13.42 34.14
CA ASP A 462 -42.49 -13.61 33.23
C ASP A 462 -42.51 -12.55 32.12
N ASP A 463 -42.10 -11.32 32.43
CA ASP A 463 -42.11 -10.19 31.48
C ASP A 463 -40.79 -10.08 30.69
N PHE A 464 -39.76 -10.83 31.06
CA PHE A 464 -38.41 -10.73 30.48
C PHE A 464 -38.38 -10.92 28.97
N ALA A 465 -39.05 -11.97 28.47
CA ALA A 465 -39.08 -12.27 27.04
C ALA A 465 -39.78 -11.15 26.24
N GLU A 466 -40.81 -10.53 26.80
CA GLU A 466 -41.51 -9.40 26.19
C GLU A 466 -40.62 -8.15 26.15
N ARG A 467 -39.85 -7.87 27.22
CA ARG A 467 -38.88 -6.75 27.24
C ARG A 467 -37.74 -6.95 26.26
N VAL A 468 -37.24 -8.17 26.10
CA VAL A 468 -36.23 -8.49 25.07
C VAL A 468 -36.83 -8.32 23.66
N ALA A 469 -38.11 -8.63 23.48
CA ALA A 469 -38.82 -8.38 22.24
C ALA A 469 -38.93 -6.89 21.90
N GLU A 470 -39.24 -6.05 22.90
CA GLU A 470 -39.26 -4.59 22.77
C GLU A 470 -37.89 -4.10 22.29
N VAL A 471 -36.79 -4.53 22.93
CA VAL A 471 -35.42 -4.18 22.51
C VAL A 471 -35.14 -4.64 21.08
N LYS A 472 -35.50 -5.87 20.72
CA LYS A 472 -35.30 -6.40 19.37
C LYS A 472 -36.14 -5.66 18.31
N GLY A 473 -37.28 -5.10 18.69
CA GLY A 473 -38.10 -4.25 17.83
C GLY A 473 -37.57 -2.83 17.67
N ASP A 474 -36.92 -2.31 18.72
CA ASP A 474 -36.27 -0.99 18.72
C ASP A 474 -34.89 -1.02 18.04
N CYS A 475 -34.24 -2.17 18.01
CA CYS A 475 -33.01 -2.42 17.25
C CYS A 475 -33.29 -2.74 15.78
N SER A 476 -32.34 -2.42 14.91
CA SER A 476 -32.44 -2.67 13.47
C SER A 476 -32.44 -4.18 13.15
N PRO A 477 -33.13 -4.62 12.08
CA PRO A 477 -33.08 -6.00 11.64
C PRO A 477 -31.70 -6.45 11.09
N GLU A 478 -30.77 -5.52 10.82
CA GLU A 478 -29.40 -5.82 10.37
C GLU A 478 -28.40 -6.03 11.52
N ASP A 479 -28.82 -5.81 12.78
CA ASP A 479 -28.00 -6.15 13.94
C ASP A 479 -27.68 -7.66 13.95
N ASP A 480 -26.39 -8.02 13.91
CA ASP A 480 -25.86 -9.39 14.01
C ASP A 480 -26.14 -10.06 15.39
N GLY A 481 -27.11 -9.54 16.16
CA GLY A 481 -27.49 -9.99 17.48
C GLY A 481 -26.57 -9.52 18.60
N ALA A 482 -25.53 -8.72 18.31
CA ALA A 482 -24.57 -8.25 19.31
C ALA A 482 -25.23 -7.33 20.36
N ILE A 483 -25.99 -6.33 19.92
CA ILE A 483 -26.70 -5.40 20.81
C ILE A 483 -27.81 -6.14 21.57
N THR A 484 -28.53 -7.05 20.90
CA THR A 484 -29.58 -7.87 21.52
C THR A 484 -29.00 -8.81 22.58
N ASN A 485 -27.87 -9.46 22.33
CA ASN A 485 -27.20 -10.32 23.31
C ASN A 485 -26.73 -9.52 24.53
N GLU A 486 -26.23 -8.29 24.30
CA GLU A 486 -25.81 -7.40 25.39
C GLU A 486 -27.01 -6.90 26.22
N ALA A 487 -28.13 -6.61 25.57
CA ALA A 487 -29.39 -6.29 26.22
C ALA A 487 -29.90 -7.46 27.07
N VAL A 488 -29.89 -8.68 26.53
CA VAL A 488 -30.23 -9.90 27.27
C VAL A 488 -29.30 -10.06 28.48
N ALA A 489 -27.98 -9.89 28.29
CA ALA A 489 -27.01 -9.97 29.39
C ALA A 489 -27.24 -8.92 30.48
N ALA A 490 -27.55 -7.67 30.10
CA ALA A 490 -27.86 -6.59 31.04
C ALA A 490 -29.16 -6.87 31.81
N GLY A 491 -30.21 -7.31 31.10
CA GLY A 491 -31.49 -7.64 31.71
C GLY A 491 -31.42 -8.85 32.63
N LEU A 492 -30.67 -9.91 32.27
CA LEU A 492 -30.51 -11.08 33.13
C LEU A 492 -29.84 -10.71 34.46
N ARG A 493 -28.90 -9.74 34.44
CA ARG A 493 -28.25 -9.23 35.66
C ARG A 493 -29.18 -8.41 36.55
N SER A 494 -30.25 -7.83 36.01
CA SER A 494 -31.22 -7.05 36.78
C SER A 494 -32.39 -7.88 37.32
N LEU A 495 -32.51 -9.15 36.92
CA LEU A 495 -33.55 -10.04 37.43
C LEU A 495 -33.38 -10.32 38.93
N PRO A 496 -34.49 -10.46 39.68
CA PRO A 496 -34.43 -10.89 41.07
C PRO A 496 -33.91 -12.34 41.17
N LYS A 497 -33.50 -12.76 42.38
CA LYS A 497 -33.16 -14.18 42.61
C LYS A 497 -34.37 -15.07 42.28
N PRO A 498 -34.20 -16.15 41.50
CA PRO A 498 -35.31 -17.01 41.14
C PRO A 498 -35.88 -17.73 42.36
N SER A 499 -37.17 -18.01 42.27
CA SER A 499 -37.90 -18.78 43.29
C SER A 499 -37.59 -20.28 43.26
N GLY A 500 -37.00 -20.78 42.17
CA GLY A 500 -36.62 -22.19 41.97
C GLY A 500 -36.19 -22.45 40.52
N VAL A 501 -35.68 -23.64 40.23
CA VAL A 501 -35.07 -23.95 38.92
C VAL A 501 -36.09 -23.95 37.78
N ALA A 502 -37.36 -24.28 38.07
CA ALA A 502 -38.43 -24.28 37.07
C ALA A 502 -38.66 -22.89 36.45
N GLN A 503 -38.45 -21.82 37.23
CA GLN A 503 -38.58 -20.44 36.73
C GLN A 503 -37.45 -20.10 35.76
N VAL A 504 -36.24 -20.59 36.03
CA VAL A 504 -35.07 -20.42 35.17
C VAL A 504 -35.23 -21.21 33.87
N TRP A 505 -35.74 -22.45 33.93
CA TRP A 505 -36.02 -23.24 32.72
C TRP A 505 -37.14 -22.65 31.86
N LYS A 506 -38.18 -22.08 32.48
CA LYS A 506 -39.24 -21.36 31.75
C LYS A 506 -38.64 -20.17 30.99
N LEU A 507 -37.75 -19.42 31.62
CA LEU A 507 -37.01 -18.32 30.99
C LEU A 507 -36.17 -18.80 29.80
N TRP A 508 -35.40 -19.88 29.96
CA TRP A 508 -34.60 -20.45 28.86
C TRP A 508 -35.44 -20.99 27.71
N ALA A 509 -36.57 -21.63 28.01
CA ALA A 509 -37.51 -22.08 26.99
C ALA A 509 -38.06 -20.88 26.20
N SER A 510 -38.47 -19.82 26.89
CA SER A 510 -38.93 -18.59 26.24
C SER A 510 -37.84 -17.96 25.38
N LEU A 511 -36.60 -17.82 25.86
CA LEU A 511 -35.53 -17.20 25.06
C LEU A 511 -35.14 -18.03 23.83
N ASP A 512 -35.14 -19.37 23.95
CA ASP A 512 -34.87 -20.30 22.85
C ASP A 512 -35.97 -20.26 21.77
N GLU A 513 -37.25 -20.15 22.15
CA GLU A 513 -38.37 -19.93 21.21
C GLU A 513 -38.22 -18.64 20.39
N TRP A 514 -37.55 -17.64 20.96
CA TRP A 514 -37.28 -16.35 20.32
C TRP A 514 -35.98 -16.31 19.51
N GLY A 515 -35.29 -17.45 19.42
CA GLY A 515 -34.08 -17.64 18.61
C GLY A 515 -32.80 -17.10 19.26
N ILE A 516 -32.81 -16.88 20.59
CA ILE A 516 -31.63 -16.43 21.33
C ILE A 516 -30.84 -17.65 21.81
N ASP A 517 -29.58 -17.74 21.39
CA ASP A 517 -28.70 -18.83 21.82
C ASP A 517 -28.22 -18.62 23.25
N VAL A 518 -28.95 -19.20 24.20
CA VAL A 518 -28.63 -19.19 25.64
C VAL A 518 -27.23 -19.77 25.94
N SER A 519 -26.70 -20.64 25.07
CA SER A 519 -25.39 -21.25 25.27
C SER A 519 -24.21 -20.29 25.02
N SER A 520 -24.47 -19.17 24.35
CA SER A 520 -23.49 -18.11 24.06
C SER A 520 -23.33 -17.08 25.19
N LEU A 521 -24.20 -17.12 26.20
CA LEU A 521 -24.17 -16.20 27.33
C LEU A 521 -22.98 -16.49 28.27
N GLY A 522 -22.42 -15.43 28.86
CA GLY A 522 -21.30 -15.52 29.80
C GLY A 522 -21.62 -16.39 31.01
N GLY A 523 -20.64 -17.19 31.44
CA GLY A 523 -20.79 -18.09 32.58
C GLY A 523 -21.11 -17.36 33.89
N ASP A 524 -20.63 -16.12 34.06
CA ASP A 524 -20.95 -15.25 35.19
C ASP A 524 -22.46 -14.96 35.31
N ILE A 525 -23.09 -14.70 34.17
CA ILE A 525 -24.52 -14.38 34.09
C ILE A 525 -25.33 -15.63 34.42
N VAL A 526 -24.97 -16.77 33.81
CA VAL A 526 -25.67 -18.04 34.05
C VAL A 526 -25.60 -18.39 35.53
N THR A 527 -24.43 -18.37 36.16
CA THR A 527 -24.29 -18.73 37.59
C THR A 527 -25.06 -17.81 38.51
N SER A 528 -25.13 -16.51 38.20
CA SER A 528 -25.87 -15.55 39.02
C SER A 528 -27.37 -15.88 39.14
N LEU A 529 -27.93 -16.58 38.15
CA LEU A 529 -29.31 -17.05 38.13
C LEU A 529 -29.49 -18.38 38.88
N TYR A 530 -28.51 -19.27 38.87
CA TYR A 530 -28.58 -20.55 39.60
C TYR A 530 -28.09 -20.39 41.04
N GLY A 531 -28.89 -19.69 41.86
CA GLY A 531 -28.62 -19.59 43.30
C GLY A 531 -28.77 -20.94 44.03
N ASP A 532 -28.32 -20.99 45.29
CA ASP A 532 -28.23 -22.20 46.12
C ASP A 532 -29.49 -23.07 46.07
N ARG A 533 -30.67 -22.45 46.20
CA ARG A 533 -31.96 -23.16 46.14
C ARG A 533 -32.19 -23.88 44.80
N CYS A 534 -31.81 -23.29 43.67
CA CYS A 534 -31.98 -23.93 42.35
C CYS A 534 -31.04 -25.12 42.23
N LEU A 535 -29.80 -24.98 42.71
CA LEU A 535 -28.82 -26.06 42.71
C LEU A 535 -29.27 -27.21 43.62
N ASP A 536 -29.78 -26.90 44.81
CA ASP A 536 -30.36 -27.89 45.74
C ASP A 536 -31.52 -28.65 45.10
N GLU A 537 -32.42 -27.96 44.40
CA GLU A 537 -33.53 -28.59 43.67
C GLU A 537 -33.01 -29.58 42.60
N ILE A 538 -32.03 -29.20 41.78
CA ILE A 538 -31.42 -30.08 40.77
C ILE A 538 -30.70 -31.26 41.43
N MET A 539 -29.93 -31.02 42.48
CA MET A 539 -29.16 -32.05 43.20
C MET A 539 -30.06 -33.03 43.94
N SER A 540 -31.22 -32.59 44.43
CA SER A 540 -32.19 -33.43 45.13
C SER A 540 -32.86 -34.48 44.23
N VAL A 541 -32.96 -34.20 42.92
CA VAL A 541 -33.53 -35.11 41.92
C VAL A 541 -32.47 -35.87 41.13
N PHE A 542 -31.20 -35.81 41.56
CA PHE A 542 -30.08 -36.42 40.83
C PHE A 542 -30.20 -37.94 40.67
N ASP A 543 -30.87 -38.62 41.61
CA ASP A 543 -31.14 -40.06 41.50
C ASP A 543 -32.38 -40.40 40.64
N SER A 544 -33.23 -39.41 40.32
CA SER A 544 -34.49 -39.59 39.57
C SER A 544 -34.28 -39.76 38.07
N ALA A 545 -35.16 -40.56 37.44
CA ALA A 545 -35.27 -40.64 35.98
C ALA A 545 -35.67 -39.31 35.35
N ASP A 546 -36.33 -38.43 36.11
CA ASP A 546 -36.79 -37.12 35.64
C ASP A 546 -35.61 -36.21 35.24
N LEU A 547 -34.41 -36.42 35.80
CA LEU A 547 -33.21 -35.66 35.42
C LEU A 547 -32.90 -35.79 33.92
N TYR A 548 -33.15 -36.96 33.31
CA TYR A 548 -32.92 -37.18 31.88
C TYR A 548 -33.93 -36.45 30.97
N SER A 549 -35.04 -35.99 31.54
CA SER A 549 -36.03 -35.19 30.80
C SER A 549 -35.64 -33.71 30.69
N LEU A 550 -34.57 -33.29 31.38
CA LEU A 550 -34.08 -31.92 31.35
C LEU A 550 -33.47 -31.58 29.99
N LYS A 551 -33.93 -30.46 29.40
CA LYS A 551 -33.29 -29.88 28.22
C LYS A 551 -32.00 -29.18 28.67
N ALA A 552 -30.91 -29.46 27.96
CA ALA A 552 -29.57 -29.05 28.38
C ALA A 552 -29.19 -27.67 27.81
N TRP A 553 -29.84 -26.61 28.28
CA TRP A 553 -29.61 -25.25 27.79
C TRP A 553 -28.21 -24.72 28.13
N THR A 554 -27.78 -24.85 29.39
CA THR A 554 -26.52 -24.25 29.86
C THR A 554 -25.44 -25.31 30.13
N VAL A 555 -24.26 -24.87 30.55
CA VAL A 555 -23.17 -25.77 30.99
C VAL A 555 -23.58 -26.56 32.25
N ILE A 556 -24.46 -26.00 33.08
CA ILE A 556 -24.90 -26.62 34.34
C ILE A 556 -25.71 -27.89 34.05
N GLU A 557 -26.81 -27.81 33.28
CA GLU A 557 -27.62 -28.98 32.94
C GLU A 557 -26.82 -30.04 32.18
N ARG A 558 -25.99 -29.60 31.22
CA ARG A 558 -25.12 -30.51 30.44
C ARG A 558 -24.18 -31.30 31.35
N SER A 559 -23.54 -30.61 32.28
CA SER A 559 -22.60 -31.24 33.23
C SER A 559 -23.34 -32.16 34.20
N MET A 560 -24.50 -31.75 34.73
CA MET A 560 -25.32 -32.60 35.62
C MET A 560 -25.81 -33.89 34.93
N LEU A 561 -26.27 -33.79 33.68
CA LEU A 561 -26.64 -34.97 32.88
C LEU A 561 -25.45 -35.90 32.63
N GLN A 562 -24.27 -35.36 32.36
CA GLN A 562 -23.08 -36.17 32.09
C GLN A 562 -22.51 -36.80 33.37
N LEU A 563 -22.60 -36.11 34.51
CA LEU A 563 -22.29 -36.65 35.83
C LEU A 563 -23.19 -37.85 36.14
N ARG A 564 -24.51 -37.69 35.94
CA ARG A 564 -25.48 -38.79 36.09
C ARG A 564 -25.13 -39.99 35.22
N ARG A 565 -24.84 -39.76 33.93
CA ARG A 565 -24.44 -40.83 32.99
C ARG A 565 -23.17 -41.56 33.44
N SER A 566 -22.21 -40.82 33.99
CA SER A 566 -20.97 -41.41 34.49
C SER A 566 -21.25 -42.33 35.68
N CYS A 567 -22.13 -41.93 36.60
CA CYS A 567 -22.59 -42.78 37.72
C CYS A 567 -23.32 -44.05 37.26
N ASP A 568 -24.24 -43.92 36.29
CA ASP A 568 -24.95 -45.07 35.71
C ASP A 568 -23.97 -46.00 34.98
N GLY A 569 -22.98 -45.44 34.28
CA GLY A 569 -21.89 -46.18 33.65
C GLY A 569 -21.05 -46.97 34.64
N VAL A 570 -20.61 -46.34 35.74
CA VAL A 570 -19.88 -47.04 36.82
C VAL A 570 -20.73 -48.15 37.44
N SER A 571 -22.01 -47.89 37.74
CA SER A 571 -22.92 -48.90 38.31
C SER A 571 -23.15 -50.09 37.36
N ALA A 572 -23.18 -49.86 36.05
CA ALA A 572 -23.31 -50.92 35.06
C ALA A 572 -22.02 -51.74 34.90
N LEU A 573 -20.85 -51.11 35.02
CA LEU A 573 -19.55 -51.76 34.87
C LEU A 573 -19.09 -52.52 36.12
N LEU A 574 -19.48 -52.04 37.30
CA LEU A 574 -19.22 -52.68 38.59
C LEU A 574 -20.47 -53.43 39.06
N SER A 575 -20.60 -54.69 38.62
CA SER A 575 -21.76 -55.52 38.94
C SER A 575 -22.05 -55.55 40.44
N GLY A 576 -23.23 -55.08 40.86
CA GLY A 576 -23.65 -55.01 42.26
C GLY A 576 -23.34 -53.68 42.97
N ALA A 577 -22.71 -52.72 42.30
CA ALA A 577 -22.53 -51.37 42.82
C ALA A 577 -23.81 -50.54 42.65
N ASP A 578 -24.22 -49.88 43.71
CA ASP A 578 -25.23 -48.82 43.68
C ASP A 578 -24.56 -47.53 44.15
N VAL A 579 -24.03 -46.75 43.21
CA VAL A 579 -23.24 -45.55 43.53
C VAL A 579 -24.07 -44.46 44.21
N TYR A 580 -25.40 -44.52 44.14
CA TYR A 580 -26.29 -43.57 44.81
C TYR A 580 -26.45 -43.87 46.31
N LYS A 581 -26.00 -45.06 46.74
CA LYS A 581 -25.80 -45.38 48.16
C LYS A 581 -24.32 -45.20 48.49
N PRO A 582 -23.95 -44.41 49.52
CA PRO A 582 -22.55 -44.16 49.85
C PRO A 582 -21.75 -45.44 50.01
N LEU A 583 -20.81 -45.68 49.10
CA LEU A 583 -19.88 -46.80 49.17
C LEU A 583 -18.70 -46.43 50.07
N THR A 584 -18.32 -47.33 50.98
CA THR A 584 -17.05 -47.19 51.71
C THR A 584 -15.87 -47.48 50.77
N GLU A 585 -14.68 -46.98 51.11
CA GLU A 585 -13.46 -47.28 50.34
C GLU A 585 -13.21 -48.80 50.25
N GLU A 586 -13.53 -49.55 51.30
CA GLU A 586 -13.37 -51.01 51.32
C GLU A 586 -14.38 -51.71 50.42
N ASP A 587 -15.66 -51.31 50.45
CA ASP A 587 -16.68 -51.86 49.54
C ASP A 587 -16.31 -51.59 48.08
N ALA A 588 -15.89 -50.36 47.78
CA ALA A 588 -15.46 -49.96 46.45
C ALA A 588 -14.23 -50.75 45.98
N ARG A 589 -13.27 -51.00 46.88
CA ARG A 589 -12.10 -51.85 46.61
C ARG A 589 -12.51 -53.28 46.27
N LEU A 590 -13.40 -53.90 47.06
CA LEU A 590 -13.90 -55.25 46.79
C LEU A 590 -14.65 -55.33 45.45
N LEU A 591 -15.46 -54.32 45.13
CA LEU A 591 -16.14 -54.21 43.84
C LEU A 591 -15.14 -54.11 42.66
N CYS A 592 -14.06 -53.35 42.83
CA CYS A 592 -13.00 -53.25 41.82
C CYS A 592 -12.26 -54.59 41.63
N ILE A 593 -11.98 -55.32 42.73
CA ILE A 593 -11.37 -56.65 42.69
C ILE A 593 -12.30 -57.67 42.02
N ALA A 594 -13.62 -57.56 42.20
CA ALA A 594 -14.58 -58.45 41.57
C ALA A 594 -14.73 -58.18 40.05
N ASN A 595 -14.58 -56.92 39.62
CA ASN A 595 -14.85 -56.47 38.24
C ASN A 595 -13.58 -55.97 37.51
N LYS A 596 -12.43 -56.63 37.74
CA LYS A 596 -11.10 -56.24 37.20
C LYS A 596 -11.08 -55.94 35.69
N GLY A 597 -11.80 -56.73 34.90
CA GLY A 597 -11.86 -56.58 33.43
C GLY A 597 -12.46 -55.25 32.96
N SER A 598 -13.28 -54.60 33.78
CA SER A 598 -13.96 -53.35 33.43
C SER A 598 -13.25 -52.10 33.96
N LEU A 599 -12.18 -52.23 34.76
CA LEU A 599 -11.55 -51.10 35.48
C LEU A 599 -11.05 -49.98 34.56
N VAL A 600 -10.59 -50.32 33.35
CA VAL A 600 -10.19 -49.32 32.34
C VAL A 600 -11.35 -48.44 31.91
N GLN A 601 -12.53 -49.03 31.73
CA GLN A 601 -13.76 -48.32 31.37
C GLN A 601 -14.29 -47.53 32.56
N VAL A 602 -14.26 -48.10 33.77
CA VAL A 602 -14.65 -47.39 35.01
C VAL A 602 -13.80 -46.14 35.21
N TYR A 603 -12.48 -46.22 34.99
CA TYR A 603 -11.61 -45.05 35.07
C TYR A 603 -11.94 -43.99 34.02
N ALA A 604 -12.36 -44.38 32.82
CA ALA A 604 -12.81 -43.43 31.80
C ALA A 604 -14.07 -42.69 32.26
N GLU A 605 -15.03 -43.39 32.87
CA GLU A 605 -16.22 -42.78 33.48
C GLU A 605 -15.85 -41.86 34.65
N LEU A 606 -14.92 -42.25 35.53
CA LEU A 606 -14.42 -41.38 36.61
C LEU A 606 -13.72 -40.13 36.07
N LYS A 607 -12.98 -40.25 34.97
CA LYS A 607 -12.35 -39.09 34.31
C LYS A 607 -13.40 -38.16 33.70
N SER A 608 -14.43 -38.71 33.06
CA SER A 608 -15.60 -37.96 32.58
C SER A 608 -16.29 -37.25 33.74
N TRP A 609 -16.51 -37.95 34.86
CA TRP A 609 -17.07 -37.38 36.08
C TRP A 609 -16.24 -36.19 36.57
N GLN A 610 -14.94 -36.35 36.76
CA GLN A 610 -14.05 -35.27 37.23
C GLN A 610 -14.07 -34.07 36.29
N GLN A 611 -14.02 -34.28 34.96
CA GLN A 611 -14.06 -33.19 33.99
C GLN A 611 -15.34 -32.36 34.10
N ASN A 612 -16.48 -32.98 34.39
CA ASN A 612 -17.75 -32.27 34.53
C ASN A 612 -17.89 -31.58 35.89
N LEU A 613 -17.27 -32.10 36.95
CA LEU A 613 -17.09 -31.33 38.19
C LEU A 613 -16.24 -30.09 37.94
N ASP A 614 -15.12 -30.23 37.23
CA ASP A 614 -14.25 -29.10 36.90
C ASP A 614 -15.02 -28.04 36.08
N ASN A 615 -15.87 -28.45 35.13
CA ASN A 615 -16.73 -27.54 34.37
C ASN A 615 -17.70 -26.74 35.28
N LEU A 616 -18.34 -27.41 36.25
CA LEU A 616 -19.24 -26.74 37.20
C LEU A 616 -18.46 -25.75 38.09
N SER A 617 -17.28 -26.15 38.57
CA SER A 617 -16.41 -25.28 39.36
C SER A 617 -15.93 -24.06 38.57
N GLY A 618 -15.60 -24.23 37.27
CA GLY A 618 -15.14 -23.15 36.40
C GLY A 618 -16.22 -22.11 36.08
N VAL A 619 -17.48 -22.49 36.23
CA VAL A 619 -18.64 -21.59 36.12
C VAL A 619 -18.96 -20.93 37.48
N GLY A 620 -18.31 -21.34 38.57
CA GLY A 620 -18.39 -20.69 39.88
C GLY A 620 -19.34 -21.37 40.88
N ILE A 621 -19.71 -22.62 40.64
CA ILE A 621 -20.52 -23.42 41.58
C ILE A 621 -19.63 -23.95 42.70
N ASP A 622 -20.02 -23.73 43.96
CA ASP A 622 -19.36 -24.30 45.14
C ASP A 622 -19.72 -25.77 45.30
N LEU A 623 -18.87 -26.64 44.77
CA LEU A 623 -19.02 -28.09 44.89
C LEU A 623 -18.78 -28.61 46.31
N ASP A 624 -17.98 -27.90 47.12
CA ASP A 624 -17.69 -28.33 48.48
C ASP A 624 -18.93 -28.18 49.38
N GLU A 625 -19.73 -27.14 49.16
CA GLU A 625 -21.04 -26.99 49.82
C GLU A 625 -22.03 -28.06 49.36
N ALA A 626 -22.13 -28.29 48.06
CA ALA A 626 -22.99 -29.31 47.46
C ALA A 626 -22.72 -30.72 48.03
N GLU A 627 -21.45 -31.07 48.21
CA GLU A 627 -21.04 -32.38 48.75
C GLU A 627 -21.28 -32.54 50.26
N ARG A 628 -21.46 -31.46 51.01
CA ARG A 628 -21.81 -31.51 52.45
C ARG A 628 -23.30 -31.77 52.69
N SER A 629 -24.13 -31.66 51.66
CA SER A 629 -25.56 -31.94 51.72
C SER A 629 -25.86 -33.46 51.86
N ASP A 630 -27.09 -33.83 52.23
CA ASP A 630 -27.56 -35.23 52.18
C ASP A 630 -28.23 -35.59 50.83
N SER A 631 -27.95 -34.81 49.78
CA SER A 631 -28.54 -35.00 48.45
C SER A 631 -28.07 -36.31 47.80
N PRO A 632 -28.84 -36.87 46.85
CA PRO A 632 -28.39 -38.01 46.06
C PRO A 632 -27.10 -37.72 45.26
N PHE A 633 -26.87 -36.46 44.86
CA PHE A 633 -25.60 -36.03 44.26
C PHE A 633 -24.43 -36.18 45.22
N ALA A 634 -24.55 -35.71 46.47
CA ALA A 634 -23.50 -35.83 47.48
C ALA A 634 -23.16 -37.30 47.76
N LYS A 635 -24.18 -38.16 47.88
CA LYS A 635 -24.03 -39.61 48.04
C LYS A 635 -23.29 -40.25 46.85
N ALA A 636 -23.66 -39.87 45.63
CA ALA A 636 -22.97 -40.29 44.42
C ALA A 636 -21.51 -39.80 44.38
N SER A 637 -21.24 -38.55 44.76
CA SER A 637 -19.87 -38.01 44.80
C SER A 637 -18.98 -38.79 45.77
N ILE A 638 -19.48 -39.10 46.98
CA ILE A 638 -18.76 -39.95 47.95
C ILE A 638 -18.43 -41.31 47.33
N SER A 639 -19.41 -41.98 46.72
CA SER A 639 -19.20 -43.27 46.07
C SER A 639 -18.19 -43.21 44.93
N MET A 640 -18.27 -42.18 44.07
CA MET A 640 -17.33 -42.00 42.95
C MET A 640 -15.90 -41.75 43.45
N LYS A 641 -15.72 -41.01 44.56
CA LYS A 641 -14.43 -40.85 45.23
C LYS A 641 -13.93 -42.17 45.82
N SER A 642 -14.80 -42.95 46.46
CA SER A 642 -14.47 -44.29 46.99
C SER A 642 -14.06 -45.26 45.87
N VAL A 643 -14.75 -45.25 44.72
CA VAL A 643 -14.38 -46.06 43.54
C VAL A 643 -13.04 -45.61 42.97
N SER A 644 -12.79 -44.30 42.88
CA SER A 644 -11.47 -43.77 42.48
C SER A 644 -10.35 -44.23 43.42
N ALA A 645 -10.58 -44.21 44.73
CA ALA A 645 -9.66 -44.75 45.74
C ALA A 645 -9.45 -46.27 45.58
N GLY A 646 -10.52 -47.02 45.31
CA GLY A 646 -10.50 -48.47 45.07
C GLY A 646 -9.73 -48.88 43.81
N ILE A 647 -9.67 -48.01 42.79
CA ILE A 647 -8.90 -48.23 41.56
C ILE A 647 -7.41 -47.95 41.75
N ARG A 648 -7.05 -47.01 42.63
CA ARG A 648 -5.67 -46.54 42.83
C ARG A 648 -4.63 -47.68 42.97
N PRO A 649 -4.89 -48.80 43.69
CA PRO A 649 -3.92 -49.90 43.79
C PRO A 649 -3.59 -50.62 42.46
N PHE A 650 -4.44 -50.49 41.45
CA PHE A 650 -4.27 -51.07 40.11
C PHE A 650 -3.61 -50.12 39.11
N TYR A 651 -3.31 -48.89 39.53
CA TYR A 651 -2.78 -47.85 38.66
C TYR A 651 -1.36 -47.48 39.05
N ASP A 652 -0.39 -47.85 38.22
CA ASP A 652 1.02 -47.51 38.41
C ASP A 652 1.47 -46.46 37.39
N GLU A 653 1.73 -45.24 37.86
CA GLU A 653 2.15 -44.13 37.00
C GLU A 653 3.50 -44.39 36.32
N SER A 654 4.42 -45.11 36.98
CA SER A 654 5.75 -45.39 36.44
C SER A 654 5.72 -46.28 35.19
N SER A 655 4.65 -47.06 35.04
CA SER A 655 4.37 -47.88 33.86
C SER A 655 3.91 -47.07 32.64
N LEU A 656 3.43 -45.83 32.82
CA LEU A 656 2.80 -45.04 31.76
C LEU A 656 3.72 -44.77 30.58
N ARG A 657 5.03 -44.58 30.84
CA ARG A 657 6.07 -44.35 29.82
C ARG A 657 6.27 -45.52 28.86
N TYR A 658 5.79 -46.71 29.21
CA TYR A 658 5.91 -47.90 28.38
C TYR A 658 4.64 -48.19 27.59
N ALA A 659 4.81 -48.67 26.36
CA ALA A 659 3.70 -49.00 25.47
C ALA A 659 3.00 -50.31 25.87
N ALA A 660 3.70 -51.21 26.56
CA ALA A 660 3.18 -52.48 27.04
C ALA A 660 3.94 -52.92 28.30
N VAL A 661 3.28 -53.72 29.13
CA VAL A 661 3.85 -54.30 30.36
C VAL A 661 3.80 -55.82 30.24
N TYR A 662 4.90 -56.48 30.60
CA TYR A 662 5.01 -57.93 30.62
C TYR A 662 5.49 -58.36 32.00
N VAL A 663 4.81 -59.35 32.57
CA VAL A 663 5.22 -59.99 33.82
C VAL A 663 5.68 -61.39 33.48
N VAL A 664 6.80 -61.83 34.03
CA VAL A 664 7.35 -63.16 33.73
C VAL A 664 7.40 -64.03 34.97
N ASP A 665 7.16 -65.31 34.77
CA ASP A 665 7.25 -66.37 35.78
C ASP A 665 8.60 -67.11 35.70
N THR A 666 8.99 -67.78 36.79
CA THR A 666 10.23 -68.57 36.91
C THR A 666 10.35 -69.62 35.81
N CYS A 667 9.25 -70.33 35.49
CA CYS A 667 9.24 -71.34 34.44
C CYS A 667 9.62 -70.77 33.06
N ALA A 668 9.08 -69.61 32.70
CA ALA A 668 9.38 -68.98 31.41
C ALA A 668 10.83 -68.49 31.32
N LEU A 669 11.37 -67.91 32.40
CA LEU A 669 12.76 -67.46 32.45
C LEU A 669 13.75 -68.62 32.40
N MET A 670 13.47 -69.73 33.07
CA MET A 670 14.33 -70.92 33.01
C MET A 670 14.33 -71.59 31.63
N ASN A 671 13.18 -71.60 30.94
CA ASN A 671 13.06 -72.22 29.63
C ASN A 671 13.66 -71.35 28.52
N SER A 672 13.52 -70.03 28.63
CA SER A 672 13.94 -69.07 27.60
C SER A 672 14.61 -67.81 28.19
N PRO A 673 15.81 -67.91 28.80
CA PRO A 673 16.51 -66.75 29.38
C PRO A 673 16.70 -65.57 28.41
N GLU A 674 16.82 -65.86 27.11
CA GLU A 674 16.98 -64.88 26.04
C GLU A 674 15.77 -63.95 25.86
N LEU A 675 14.62 -64.24 26.51
CA LEU A 675 13.46 -63.35 26.46
C LEU A 675 13.79 -61.96 27.00
N VAL A 676 14.69 -61.85 27.98
CA VAL A 676 15.08 -60.58 28.61
C VAL A 676 15.70 -59.63 27.57
N GLU A 677 16.53 -60.15 26.67
CA GLU A 677 17.19 -59.39 25.59
C GLU A 677 16.21 -58.77 24.59
N THR A 678 14.96 -59.28 24.53
CA THR A 678 13.97 -58.78 23.58
C THR A 678 13.36 -57.43 23.94
N PHE A 679 13.64 -56.93 25.15
CA PHE A 679 13.11 -55.69 25.72
C PHE A 679 14.07 -54.49 25.65
N GLU A 680 15.30 -54.70 25.16
CA GLU A 680 16.32 -53.65 24.99
C GLU A 680 15.87 -52.44 24.12
N ASP A 681 14.75 -52.54 23.40
CA ASP A 681 14.20 -51.45 22.61
C ASP A 681 13.55 -50.33 23.45
N ASN A 682 13.50 -50.50 24.78
CA ASN A 682 12.97 -49.56 25.78
C ASN A 682 11.50 -49.16 25.54
N LYS A 683 10.73 -49.99 24.82
CA LYS A 683 9.31 -49.72 24.51
C LYS A 683 8.34 -50.44 25.43
N ALA A 684 8.79 -51.52 26.06
CA ALA A 684 7.98 -52.34 26.94
C ALA A 684 8.69 -52.53 28.28
N LEU A 685 7.91 -52.53 29.35
CA LEU A 685 8.38 -52.84 30.70
C LEU A 685 8.35 -54.36 30.89
N LEU A 686 9.48 -54.94 31.27
CA LEU A 686 9.55 -56.31 31.77
C LEU A 686 9.63 -56.27 33.30
N ILE A 687 8.69 -56.93 33.96
CA ILE A 687 8.65 -57.07 35.41
C ILE A 687 9.01 -58.51 35.75
N VAL A 688 10.08 -58.67 36.52
CA VAL A 688 10.42 -59.94 37.18
C VAL A 688 10.03 -59.78 38.64
N PRO A 689 8.93 -60.40 39.10
CA PRO A 689 8.49 -60.33 40.49
C PRO A 689 9.59 -60.77 41.45
N LYS A 690 9.66 -60.19 42.65
CA LYS A 690 10.64 -60.64 43.66
C LYS A 690 10.51 -62.12 44.02
N VAL A 691 9.28 -62.64 44.08
CA VAL A 691 9.04 -64.07 44.34
C VAL A 691 9.72 -64.96 43.28
N VAL A 692 9.79 -64.52 42.02
CA VAL A 692 10.50 -65.22 40.93
C VAL A 692 12.02 -65.17 41.12
N LEU A 693 12.55 -64.04 41.60
CA LEU A 693 13.97 -63.93 41.94
C LEU A 693 14.36 -64.86 43.09
N ASP A 694 13.52 -64.94 44.13
CA ASP A 694 13.74 -65.83 45.28
C ASP A 694 13.68 -67.30 44.85
N GLU A 695 12.74 -67.67 43.98
CA GLU A 695 12.67 -69.02 43.39
C GLU A 695 13.91 -69.37 42.56
N LEU A 696 14.37 -68.45 41.70
CA LEU A 696 15.57 -68.65 40.89
C LEU A 696 16.83 -68.83 41.76
N ASP A 697 16.97 -68.03 42.83
CA ASP A 697 18.14 -68.13 43.73
C ASP A 697 18.15 -69.47 44.48
N GLY A 698 16.99 -69.94 44.95
CA GLY A 698 16.85 -71.27 45.54
C GLY A 698 17.23 -72.41 44.57
N LEU A 699 16.88 -72.27 43.30
CA LEU A 699 17.14 -73.28 42.25
C LEU A 699 18.61 -73.33 41.79
N LYS A 700 19.41 -72.28 42.04
CA LYS A 700 20.83 -72.19 41.64
C LYS A 700 21.71 -73.31 42.23
N SER A 701 21.27 -73.91 43.33
CA SER A 701 21.95 -74.99 44.07
C SER A 701 21.19 -76.33 44.05
N SER A 702 20.22 -76.48 43.14
CA SER A 702 19.45 -77.73 42.99
C SER A 702 20.34 -78.95 42.71
N GLU A 703 19.95 -80.12 43.23
CA GLU A 703 20.61 -81.40 42.96
C GLU A 703 20.48 -81.81 41.47
N ASP A 704 19.44 -81.31 40.80
CA ASP A 704 19.26 -81.46 39.36
C ASP A 704 20.16 -80.45 38.62
N GLY A 705 21.27 -80.95 38.07
CA GLY A 705 22.26 -80.14 37.37
C GLY A 705 21.71 -79.39 36.15
N GLU A 706 20.68 -79.91 35.47
CA GLU A 706 20.07 -79.21 34.33
C GLU A 706 19.22 -78.03 34.82
N ARG A 707 18.41 -78.23 35.86
CA ARG A 707 17.64 -77.14 36.49
C ARG A 707 18.53 -76.08 37.11
N ALA A 708 19.58 -76.48 37.82
CA ALA A 708 20.55 -75.55 38.40
C ALA A 708 21.28 -74.72 37.32
N LEU A 709 21.57 -75.32 36.16
CA LEU A 709 22.15 -74.61 35.02
C LEU A 709 21.16 -73.58 34.45
N LYS A 710 19.91 -73.98 34.17
CA LYS A 710 18.86 -73.07 33.65
C LYS A 710 18.59 -71.90 34.59
N ALA A 711 18.55 -72.13 35.91
CA ALA A 711 18.39 -71.06 36.89
C ALA A 711 19.58 -70.07 36.87
N ARG A 712 20.83 -70.57 36.74
CA ARG A 712 22.02 -69.71 36.61
C ARG A 712 22.00 -68.89 35.33
N ASP A 713 21.55 -69.48 34.22
CA ASP A 713 21.44 -68.79 32.93
C ASP A 713 20.38 -67.69 32.97
N ALA A 714 19.23 -67.94 33.60
CA ALA A 714 18.19 -66.94 33.85
C ALA A 714 18.69 -65.78 34.71
N ILE A 715 19.36 -66.07 35.84
CA ILE A 715 19.96 -65.05 36.72
C ILE A 715 20.99 -64.23 35.94
N ARG A 716 21.83 -64.87 35.14
CA ARG A 716 22.83 -64.18 34.31
C ARG A 716 22.19 -63.24 33.28
N ALA A 717 21.11 -63.68 32.64
CA ALA A 717 20.35 -62.86 31.69
C ALA A 717 19.76 -61.61 32.38
N ILE A 718 19.22 -61.76 33.59
CA ILE A 718 18.72 -60.65 34.40
C ILE A 718 19.86 -59.69 34.81
N ASP A 719 20.96 -60.22 35.34
CA ASP A 719 22.09 -59.42 35.84
C ASP A 719 22.74 -58.59 34.73
N ASN A 720 22.87 -59.15 33.52
CA ASN A 720 23.40 -58.45 32.35
C ASN A 720 22.57 -57.20 31.98
N HIS A 721 21.29 -57.14 32.37
CA HIS A 721 20.36 -56.07 32.01
C HIS A 721 19.84 -55.25 33.22
N ARG A 722 20.37 -55.51 34.43
CA ARG A 722 19.90 -54.90 35.69
C ARG A 722 19.98 -53.37 35.74
N ALA A 723 20.87 -52.78 34.93
CA ALA A 723 21.06 -51.33 34.85
C ALA A 723 20.02 -50.61 33.99
N PHE A 724 19.16 -51.33 33.25
CA PHE A 724 18.18 -50.72 32.36
C PHE A 724 16.83 -50.48 33.04
N ASP A 725 16.29 -49.28 32.85
CA ASP A 725 15.00 -48.84 33.39
C ASP A 725 13.78 -49.69 32.98
N TRP A 726 13.86 -50.36 31.82
CA TRP A 726 12.78 -51.21 31.30
C TRP A 726 12.68 -52.57 32.03
N LEU A 727 13.65 -52.89 32.90
CA LEU A 727 13.64 -54.10 33.72
C LEU A 727 13.33 -53.77 35.18
N ASN A 728 12.10 -54.07 35.63
CA ASN A 728 11.69 -53.90 37.02
C ASN A 728 11.91 -55.20 37.82
N LEU A 729 12.88 -55.16 38.74
CA LEU A 729 13.21 -56.25 39.67
C LEU A 729 12.77 -55.97 41.11
N ARG A 730 12.11 -54.83 41.34
CA ARG A 730 11.80 -54.32 42.69
C ARG A 730 10.35 -54.55 43.09
N GLU A 731 9.53 -55.04 42.17
CA GLU A 731 8.10 -55.22 42.39
C GLU A 731 7.81 -56.32 43.41
N ASN A 732 7.14 -55.94 44.50
CA ASN A 732 6.62 -56.89 45.49
C ASN A 732 5.33 -57.51 44.97
N SER A 733 4.95 -58.66 45.52
CA SER A 733 3.63 -59.24 45.28
C SER A 733 2.54 -58.46 46.02
N HIS A 734 1.33 -58.49 45.45
CA HIS A 734 0.15 -57.76 45.94
C HIS A 734 -1.07 -58.67 46.16
N PRO A 735 -0.99 -59.72 46.99
CA PRO A 735 -2.10 -60.68 47.16
C PRO A 735 -3.43 -60.03 47.56
N GLU A 736 -3.37 -58.83 48.14
CA GLU A 736 -4.52 -57.97 48.46
C GLU A 736 -5.30 -57.42 47.25
N LEU A 737 -4.83 -57.66 46.02
CA LEU A 737 -5.52 -57.31 44.76
C LEU A 737 -6.27 -58.51 44.15
N LEU A 738 -6.08 -59.71 44.70
CA LEU A 738 -6.78 -60.92 44.26
C LEU A 738 -8.06 -61.11 45.06
N SER A 739 -8.98 -61.91 44.53
CA SER A 739 -10.16 -62.34 45.29
C SER A 739 -9.75 -63.23 46.47
N ASP A 740 -10.60 -63.29 47.48
CA ASP A 740 -10.38 -64.17 48.64
C ASP A 740 -10.48 -65.66 48.29
N ASP A 741 -11.06 -66.00 47.12
CA ASP A 741 -11.08 -67.36 46.58
C ASP A 741 -9.71 -67.84 46.10
N CYS A 742 -8.73 -66.94 45.93
CA CYS A 742 -7.37 -67.30 45.55
C CYS A 742 -6.53 -67.67 46.78
N ASP A 743 -5.76 -68.76 46.70
CA ASP A 743 -4.73 -69.08 47.69
C ASP A 743 -3.59 -68.03 47.62
N LYS A 744 -3.63 -67.04 48.51
CA LYS A 744 -2.73 -65.88 48.53
C LYS A 744 -1.27 -66.24 48.88
N ASP A 745 -1.04 -67.41 49.48
CA ASP A 745 0.30 -67.85 49.88
C ASP A 745 1.06 -68.53 48.73
N ARG A 746 0.35 -69.05 47.74
CA ARG A 746 0.93 -69.69 46.55
C ARG A 746 1.71 -68.69 45.69
N ASN A 747 2.87 -69.12 45.19
CA ASN A 747 3.74 -68.29 44.36
C ASN A 747 3.08 -67.87 43.03
N ASP A 748 2.29 -68.74 42.40
CA ASP A 748 1.45 -68.40 41.23
C ASP A 748 0.54 -67.18 41.50
N SER A 749 -0.14 -67.17 42.65
CA SER A 749 -1.00 -66.05 43.07
C SER A 749 -0.16 -64.79 43.32
N LYS A 750 0.99 -64.93 43.96
CA LYS A 750 1.94 -63.83 44.17
C LYS A 750 2.45 -63.24 42.86
N ILE A 751 2.69 -64.04 41.82
CA ILE A 751 3.09 -63.57 40.48
C ILE A 751 1.90 -62.92 39.77
N LEU A 752 0.74 -63.57 39.79
CA LEU A 752 -0.47 -63.04 39.16
C LEU A 752 -0.89 -61.69 39.75
N SER A 753 -0.74 -61.52 41.06
CA SER A 753 -1.05 -60.25 41.73
C SER A 753 -0.21 -59.08 41.21
N VAL A 754 1.04 -59.35 40.80
CA VAL A 754 1.89 -58.36 40.14
C VAL A 754 1.31 -58.02 38.76
N ALA A 755 0.86 -58.99 37.97
CA ALA A 755 0.21 -58.69 36.70
C ALA A 755 -1.09 -57.89 36.89
N VAL A 756 -1.93 -58.25 37.86
CA VAL A 756 -3.17 -57.54 38.18
C VAL A 756 -2.93 -56.07 38.55
N ARG A 757 -1.85 -55.78 39.29
CA ARG A 757 -1.46 -54.38 39.62
C ARG A 757 -1.28 -53.50 38.38
N TYR A 758 -0.95 -54.05 37.21
CA TYR A 758 -0.71 -53.28 36.00
C TYR A 758 -1.85 -53.40 34.97
N ILE A 759 -3.06 -53.81 35.39
CA ILE A 759 -4.19 -54.12 34.49
C ILE A 759 -4.56 -52.99 33.51
N PHE A 760 -4.34 -51.74 33.89
CA PHE A 760 -4.54 -50.57 33.02
C PHE A 760 -3.67 -50.55 31.76
N LYS A 761 -2.53 -51.24 31.79
CA LYS A 761 -1.64 -51.43 30.63
C LYS A 761 -1.93 -52.70 29.85
N LYS A 762 -2.99 -53.45 30.22
CA LYS A 762 -3.31 -54.77 29.66
C LYS A 762 -2.06 -55.66 29.66
N PRO A 763 -1.53 -55.98 30.85
CA PRO A 763 -0.25 -56.64 30.98
C PRO A 763 -0.37 -58.07 30.47
N VAL A 764 0.73 -58.57 29.91
CA VAL A 764 0.81 -59.94 29.41
C VAL A 764 1.69 -60.76 30.35
N LEU A 765 1.13 -61.83 30.89
CA LEU A 765 1.86 -62.80 31.70
C LEU A 765 2.58 -63.80 30.80
N ILE A 766 3.91 -63.83 30.85
CA ILE A 766 4.74 -64.79 30.13
C ILE A 766 4.99 -65.99 31.05
N THR A 767 4.31 -67.10 30.76
CA THR A 767 4.45 -68.35 31.50
C THR A 767 4.23 -69.56 30.58
N ASP A 768 5.02 -70.60 30.80
CA ASP A 768 4.85 -71.90 30.14
C ASP A 768 3.95 -72.86 30.94
N ASP A 769 3.53 -72.47 32.16
CA ASP A 769 2.63 -73.25 33.00
C ASP A 769 1.16 -73.06 32.60
N SER A 770 0.50 -74.16 32.19
CA SER A 770 -0.92 -74.15 31.81
C SER A 770 -1.87 -73.73 32.94
N ASN A 771 -1.56 -74.08 34.19
CA ASN A 771 -2.40 -73.71 35.33
C ASN A 771 -2.33 -72.21 35.60
N LEU A 772 -1.14 -71.63 35.55
CA LEU A 772 -0.98 -70.18 35.73
C LEU A 772 -1.63 -69.40 34.58
N ARG A 773 -1.61 -69.92 33.34
CA ARG A 773 -2.37 -69.32 32.22
C ARG A 773 -3.87 -69.31 32.47
N ASN A 774 -4.44 -70.42 32.94
CA ASN A 774 -5.87 -70.50 33.27
C ASN A 774 -6.23 -69.52 34.40
N LEU A 775 -5.36 -69.40 35.41
CA LEU A 775 -5.56 -68.47 36.53
C LEU A 775 -5.46 -67.00 36.08
N ALA A 776 -4.57 -66.69 35.14
CA ALA A 776 -4.44 -65.38 34.52
C ALA A 776 -5.71 -65.01 33.73
N GLU A 777 -6.20 -65.93 32.89
CA GLU A 777 -7.44 -65.72 32.13
C GLU A 777 -8.64 -65.47 33.05
N ALA A 778 -8.77 -66.25 34.13
CA ALA A 778 -9.81 -66.06 35.13
C ALA A 778 -9.73 -64.69 35.86
N ASN A 779 -8.56 -64.04 35.87
CA ASN A 779 -8.34 -62.72 36.45
C ASN A 779 -8.26 -61.60 35.39
N ALA A 780 -8.71 -61.86 34.16
CA ALA A 780 -8.68 -60.92 33.03
C ALA A 780 -7.27 -60.45 32.64
N ILE A 781 -6.27 -61.31 32.81
CA ILE A 781 -4.88 -61.09 32.40
C ILE A 781 -4.57 -61.97 31.19
N GLU A 782 -4.07 -61.35 30.12
CA GLU A 782 -3.61 -62.07 28.94
C GLU A 782 -2.34 -62.86 29.29
N SER A 783 -2.19 -64.06 28.75
CA SER A 783 -0.99 -64.87 28.97
C SER A 783 -0.45 -65.48 27.68
N THR A 784 0.86 -65.73 27.65
CA THR A 784 1.54 -66.31 26.49
C THR A 784 2.71 -67.19 26.93
N GLY A 785 3.03 -68.23 26.15
CA GLY A 785 4.22 -69.05 26.36
C GLY A 785 5.50 -68.30 25.96
N SER A 786 6.62 -68.65 26.60
CA SER A 786 7.92 -68.03 26.35
C SER A 786 8.37 -68.21 24.89
N GLY A 787 8.17 -69.40 24.33
CA GLY A 787 8.51 -69.71 22.93
C GLY A 787 7.66 -68.94 21.91
N ASP A 788 6.35 -68.84 22.13
CA ASP A 788 5.42 -68.12 21.24
C ASP A 788 5.68 -66.61 21.27
N PHE A 789 5.97 -66.07 22.46
CA PHE A 789 6.40 -64.69 22.63
C PHE A 789 7.66 -64.37 21.81
N LEU A 790 8.71 -65.20 21.93
CA LEU A 790 9.95 -65.04 21.19
C LEU A 790 9.74 -65.12 19.67
N LYS A 791 8.89 -66.03 19.20
CA LYS A 791 8.56 -66.20 17.77
C LYS A 791 7.89 -64.93 17.22
N THR A 792 6.90 -64.41 17.94
CA THR A 792 6.18 -63.18 17.59
C THR A 792 7.12 -61.96 17.57
N ARG A 793 8.04 -61.86 18.53
CA ARG A 793 9.07 -60.79 18.57
C ARG A 793 10.07 -60.91 17.40
N LYS A 794 10.50 -62.12 17.03
CA LYS A 794 11.39 -62.34 15.86
C LYS A 794 10.70 -61.92 14.56
N GLU A 795 9.44 -62.29 14.34
CA GLU A 795 8.68 -61.92 13.15
C GLU A 795 8.45 -60.41 13.05
N SER A 796 8.12 -59.74 14.16
CA SER A 796 7.95 -58.28 14.19
C SER A 796 9.26 -57.51 13.92
N ARG A 797 10.41 -58.01 14.41
CA ARG A 797 11.74 -57.44 14.09
C ARG A 797 12.09 -57.62 12.60
N ILE A 798 11.77 -58.77 12.00
CA ILE A 798 11.99 -59.02 10.56
C ILE A 798 11.12 -58.09 9.69
N LYS A 799 9.84 -57.93 10.04
CA LYS A 799 8.92 -56.98 9.35
C LYS A 799 9.40 -55.54 9.46
N LYS A 800 9.85 -55.08 10.64
CA LYS A 800 10.42 -53.73 10.85
C LYS A 800 11.71 -53.51 10.05
N LYS A 801 12.63 -54.50 9.99
CA LYS A 801 13.84 -54.43 9.15
C LYS A 801 13.51 -54.31 7.66
N ARG A 802 12.46 -55.00 7.18
CA ARG A 802 11.96 -54.88 5.78
C ARG A 802 11.31 -53.53 5.50
N ALA A 803 10.55 -52.95 6.44
CA ALA A 803 9.95 -51.63 6.29
C ALA A 803 10.99 -50.49 6.26
N LYS A 804 12.01 -50.55 7.12
CA LYS A 804 13.10 -49.55 7.17
C LYS A 804 13.95 -49.54 5.88
N LYS A 805 14.10 -50.69 5.21
CA LYS A 805 14.76 -50.80 3.90
C LYS A 805 13.95 -50.21 2.72
N LYS A 806 12.62 -50.10 2.83
CA LYS A 806 11.76 -49.46 1.81
C LYS A 806 11.62 -47.95 1.99
N GLY A 807 11.72 -47.42 3.23
CA GLY A 807 11.64 -45.98 3.51
C GLY A 807 12.93 -45.18 3.27
N GLY A 808 14.08 -45.84 3.09
CA GLY A 808 15.37 -45.19 2.80
C GLY A 808 15.65 -44.93 1.31
N LYS A 809 14.64 -45.12 0.45
CA LYS A 809 14.64 -44.61 -0.93
C LYS A 809 13.51 -43.59 -1.07
N ARG A 810 13.72 -42.40 -0.52
CA ARG A 810 13.05 -41.17 -0.93
C ARG A 810 13.99 -40.01 -0.68
#